data_AF-A0A524M0Z8-F1
#
_entry.id   AF-A0A524M0Z8-F1
#
_cell.length_a   1.000
_cell.length_b   1.000
_cell.length_c   1.000
_cell.angle_alpha   90.00
_cell.angle_beta   90.00
_cell.angle_gamma   90.00
#
_symmetry.space_group_name_H-M   'P 1'
#
loop_
_entity.id
_entity.type
_entity.pdbx_description
1 polymer ?
#
loop_
_entity_poly.entity_id
_entity_poly.type
_entity_poly.pdbx_seq_one_letter_code
_entity_poly.pdbx_strand_id
1 'polypeptide(L)'
;MGRKSREMNPSAILATSIYTGLSALVRLARKRVDKRTRKYLESILTEWNEAKEEYRNNRRSSGKSRLDFSPIKNTEANLRRFFLKVLWHSTRRFGNKEFKRVYSWEEGTVGPLNALLNYLGARLRDLAMTRFPFPEPEKFQLRKYPDGTKLAVQKKYVSKYMKDGAVDTYWKAGYKGNRKYPTVMLAHPSLPGLDFVDMIRAHGVELVRQCFIHNVPRTEAHRYIRLLIYRLTPFLDYVYTDGKSGRNYFEPDADKELRILVQEIRSLFSGRVGRRESITRELDLDIPKPIVDILWNKVSDLIAKTQDKIERKKLSVILDHIDQGHIVARDIEKLFEQVLSISQKEGNNWHRILLSDFHHPKSLRSVVFAGDRMLDTPSSVLVVGELPVKGLGKRGQIDLTVFIRRNINGLILWTPVMIIEVKSKTSFDINLYALQTGKKTELPPALYAWKRSLTEDEWKTIIESNPDDRVLKQLNVYEKALLEETKGLFPVGVQSPMKLWKGVIVLDTDQEYSEVFQAFNTLLDELTTNILSQKSDMGKSRTQSLDSVVDKEKSPRVGLMLLKGERMSAFMEEQSKSLPVPVENPFKERVSDDRLLTHYISIPSAASFGNAAAWVDRNWHLLNHLYEVSQPLKSKLQVFWIDLLGDYPNDQLVKRRFGLEFLLKKKQITKVRYEKLTSLLEDTTFLN
;
A
#
# COMPACT_ATOMS: atom_id res chain seq x y z
N MET A 1 8.14 -14.37 -48.36
CA MET A 1 9.36 -13.99 -47.61
C MET A 1 8.99 -13.10 -46.44
N GLY A 2 8.90 -13.65 -45.22
CA GLY A 2 8.49 -12.89 -44.04
C GLY A 2 9.57 -11.90 -43.60
N ARG A 3 9.21 -10.63 -43.40
CA ARG A 3 10.08 -9.65 -42.73
C ARG A 3 10.46 -10.22 -41.36
N LYS A 4 11.74 -10.57 -41.17
CA LYS A 4 12.30 -10.92 -39.85
C LYS A 4 11.79 -9.88 -38.83
N SER A 5 11.11 -10.35 -37.78
CA SER A 5 10.71 -9.53 -36.65
C SER A 5 11.92 -8.69 -36.23
N ARG A 6 11.83 -7.36 -36.35
CA ARG A 6 12.89 -6.45 -35.90
C ARG A 6 13.13 -6.74 -34.43
N GLU A 7 14.34 -7.18 -34.12
CA GLU A 7 14.79 -7.42 -32.75
C GLU A 7 14.53 -6.16 -31.92
N MET A 8 13.92 -6.34 -30.74
CA MET A 8 13.66 -5.25 -29.80
C MET A 8 14.95 -4.47 -29.57
N ASN A 9 14.89 -3.14 -29.59
CA ASN A 9 16.03 -2.30 -29.25
C ASN A 9 15.80 -1.62 -27.89
N PRO A 10 16.19 -2.27 -26.77
CA PRO A 10 16.04 -1.74 -25.42
C PRO A 10 16.58 -0.32 -25.24
N SER A 11 17.73 -0.02 -25.86
CA SER A 11 18.37 1.29 -25.74
C SER A 11 17.53 2.41 -26.37
N ALA A 12 16.90 2.13 -27.51
CA ALA A 12 15.99 3.05 -28.20
C ALA A 12 14.73 3.31 -27.37
N ILE A 13 14.12 2.24 -26.86
CA ILE A 13 12.89 2.28 -26.07
C ILE A 13 13.11 3.10 -24.80
N LEU A 14 14.19 2.81 -24.06
CA LEU A 14 14.51 3.50 -22.80
C LEU A 14 14.92 4.95 -23.01
N ALA A 15 15.75 5.26 -24.02
CA ALA A 15 16.12 6.64 -24.32
C ALA A 15 14.88 7.48 -24.63
N THR A 16 13.95 6.93 -25.43
CA THR A 16 12.69 7.57 -25.79
C THR A 16 11.79 7.75 -24.57
N SER A 17 11.61 6.72 -23.74
CA SER A 17 10.72 6.76 -22.58
C SER A 17 11.24 7.73 -21.50
N ILE A 18 12.55 7.70 -21.20
CA ILE A 18 13.18 8.59 -20.21
C ILE A 18 13.09 10.04 -20.67
N TYR A 19 13.46 10.33 -21.92
CA TYR A 19 13.39 11.68 -22.46
C TYR A 19 11.96 12.22 -22.44
N THR A 20 11.00 11.40 -22.88
CA THR A 20 9.58 11.76 -22.92
C THR A 20 9.02 12.00 -21.51
N GLY A 21 9.35 11.15 -20.55
CA GLY A 21 8.94 11.31 -19.15
C GLY A 21 9.51 12.56 -18.49
N LEU A 22 10.77 12.90 -18.75
CA LEU A 22 11.40 14.12 -18.24
C LEU A 22 10.79 15.38 -18.88
N SER A 23 10.52 15.35 -20.19
CA SER A 23 9.80 16.44 -20.87
C SER A 23 8.42 16.68 -20.23
N ALA A 24 7.67 15.60 -19.99
CA ALA A 24 6.37 15.68 -19.32
C ALA A 24 6.48 16.21 -17.89
N LEU A 25 7.49 15.80 -17.12
CA LEU A 25 7.77 16.32 -15.78
C LEU A 25 7.98 17.83 -15.82
N VAL A 26 8.84 18.34 -16.70
CA VAL A 26 9.13 19.77 -16.85
C VAL A 26 7.85 20.53 -17.19
N ARG A 27 7.03 20.00 -18.11
CA ARG A 27 5.77 20.61 -18.54
C ARG A 27 4.72 20.63 -17.43
N LEU A 28 4.60 19.55 -16.66
CA LEU A 28 3.71 19.50 -15.49
C LEU A 28 4.18 20.46 -14.39
N ALA A 29 5.49 20.57 -14.16
CA ALA A 29 6.06 21.52 -13.21
C ALA A 29 5.72 22.98 -13.58
N ARG A 30 5.79 23.35 -14.87
CA ARG A 30 5.40 24.69 -15.36
C ARG A 30 3.95 25.05 -15.00
N LYS A 31 3.04 24.08 -14.99
CA LYS A 31 1.62 24.29 -14.66
C LYS A 31 1.37 24.49 -13.15
N ARG A 32 2.40 24.45 -12.30
CA ARG A 32 2.30 24.40 -10.82
C ARG A 32 3.17 25.43 -10.11
N VAL A 33 3.52 26.51 -10.82
CA VAL A 33 4.30 27.61 -10.25
C VAL A 33 3.43 28.50 -9.40
N ASP A 34 3.87 28.71 -8.17
CA ASP A 34 3.47 29.82 -7.33
C ASP A 34 4.72 30.57 -6.85
N LYS A 35 4.53 31.65 -6.06
CA LYS A 35 5.66 32.44 -5.52
C LYS A 35 6.65 31.60 -4.71
N ARG A 36 6.21 30.50 -4.07
CA ARG A 36 7.03 29.65 -3.19
C ARG A 36 7.72 28.51 -3.94
N THR A 37 7.14 28.04 -5.05
CA THR A 37 7.69 26.93 -5.86
C THR A 37 8.53 27.39 -7.05
N ARG A 38 8.48 28.68 -7.41
CA ARG A 38 9.20 29.26 -8.57
C ARG A 38 10.67 28.88 -8.64
N LYS A 39 11.42 29.01 -7.54
CA LYS A 39 12.85 28.65 -7.50
C LYS A 39 13.14 27.20 -7.92
N TYR A 40 12.24 26.27 -7.60
CA TYR A 40 12.40 24.87 -8.00
C TYR A 40 12.08 24.65 -9.47
N LEU A 41 11.12 25.39 -10.04
CA LEU A 41 10.90 25.36 -11.48
C LEU A 41 12.13 25.92 -12.21
N GLU A 42 12.68 27.04 -11.76
CA GLU A 42 13.89 27.62 -12.37
C GLU A 42 15.03 26.61 -12.38
N SER A 43 15.30 25.93 -11.26
CA SER A 43 16.28 24.83 -11.22
C SER A 43 15.95 23.70 -12.22
N ILE A 44 14.68 23.28 -12.31
CA ILE A 44 14.23 22.26 -13.29
C ILE A 44 14.50 22.71 -14.73
N LEU A 45 14.22 23.98 -15.05
CA LEU A 45 14.38 24.51 -16.40
C LEU A 45 15.85 24.67 -16.78
N THR A 46 16.68 25.17 -15.87
CA THR A 46 18.12 25.31 -16.06
C THR A 46 18.74 23.95 -16.33
N GLU A 47 18.59 23.00 -15.40
CA GLU A 47 19.18 21.66 -15.55
C GLU A 47 18.67 20.92 -16.80
N TRP A 48 17.38 21.04 -17.13
CA TRP A 48 16.82 20.40 -18.31
C TRP A 48 17.34 21.02 -19.61
N ASN A 49 17.51 22.34 -19.66
CA ASN A 49 18.02 23.02 -20.85
C ASN A 49 19.52 22.73 -21.05
N GLU A 50 20.32 22.77 -19.99
CA GLU A 50 21.74 22.39 -20.02
C GLU A 50 21.90 20.94 -20.51
N ALA A 51 21.17 19.99 -19.93
CA ALA A 51 21.26 18.58 -20.32
C ALA A 51 20.83 18.34 -21.79
N LYS A 52 19.83 19.06 -22.29
CA LYS A 52 19.41 18.99 -23.70
C LYS A 52 20.47 19.58 -24.64
N GLU A 53 21.05 20.71 -24.29
CA GLU A 53 22.09 21.35 -25.12
C GLU A 53 23.36 20.50 -25.14
N GLU A 54 23.79 19.96 -24.00
CA GLU A 54 24.90 19.00 -23.94
C GLU A 54 24.61 17.76 -24.78
N TYR A 55 23.42 17.17 -24.66
CA TYR A 55 23.02 16.02 -25.47
C TYR A 55 22.98 16.32 -26.98
N ARG A 56 22.52 17.52 -27.37
CA ARG A 56 22.52 17.99 -28.77
C ARG A 56 23.94 18.22 -29.28
N ASN A 57 24.80 18.83 -28.48
CA ASN A 57 26.19 19.09 -28.82
C ASN A 57 26.95 17.77 -28.99
N ASN A 58 26.81 16.83 -28.06
CA ASN A 58 27.39 15.48 -28.17
C ASN A 58 26.92 14.78 -29.45
N ARG A 59 25.64 14.91 -29.82
CA ARG A 59 25.12 14.34 -31.07
C ARG A 59 25.71 14.98 -32.32
N ARG A 60 26.11 16.25 -32.28
CA ARG A 60 26.74 16.98 -33.40
C ARG A 60 28.24 16.72 -33.49
N SER A 61 28.94 16.68 -32.36
CA SER A 61 30.41 16.53 -32.29
C SER A 61 30.90 15.08 -32.44
N SER A 62 30.07 14.08 -32.11
CA SER A 62 30.51 12.68 -32.04
C SER A 62 30.80 12.00 -33.39
N GLY A 63 30.56 12.61 -34.55
CA GLY A 63 30.79 11.94 -35.85
C GLY A 63 30.20 10.51 -35.92
N LYS A 64 30.87 9.56 -36.58
CA LYS A 64 30.46 8.13 -36.61
C LYS A 64 30.60 7.39 -35.25
N SER A 65 31.07 8.06 -34.19
CA SER A 65 31.21 7.49 -32.84
C SER A 65 29.86 7.49 -32.09
N ARG A 66 29.73 6.58 -31.12
CA ARG A 66 28.45 6.18 -30.51
C ARG A 66 27.78 7.36 -29.78
N LEU A 67 26.49 7.55 -30.03
CA LEU A 67 25.66 8.54 -29.34
C LEU A 67 25.64 8.26 -27.82
N ASP A 68 25.88 9.31 -27.01
CA ASP A 68 25.86 9.24 -25.54
C ASP A 68 24.57 9.85 -24.97
N PHE A 69 23.84 9.09 -24.16
CA PHE A 69 22.63 9.54 -23.45
C PHE A 69 22.89 9.96 -22.00
N SER A 70 24.16 9.92 -21.56
CA SER A 70 24.52 10.22 -20.18
C SER A 70 24.09 11.62 -19.69
N PRO A 71 24.11 12.71 -20.50
CA PRO A 71 23.67 14.03 -20.03
C PRO A 71 22.23 14.03 -19.53
N ILE A 72 21.31 13.44 -20.31
CA ILE A 72 19.90 13.33 -19.95
C ILE A 72 19.72 12.42 -18.73
N LYS A 73 20.42 11.27 -18.69
CA LYS A 73 20.28 10.30 -17.60
C LYS A 73 20.85 10.81 -16.27
N ASN A 74 21.92 11.59 -16.29
CA ASN A 74 22.56 12.11 -15.07
C ASN A 74 21.69 13.18 -14.40
N THR A 75 21.00 14.00 -15.19
CA THR A 75 20.14 15.08 -14.69
C THR A 75 18.79 14.57 -14.14
N GLU A 76 18.36 13.37 -14.54
CA GLU A 76 17.07 12.78 -14.16
C GLU A 76 16.78 12.84 -12.64
N ALA A 77 17.75 12.47 -11.81
CA ALA A 77 17.55 12.39 -10.35
C ALA A 77 17.26 13.78 -9.74
N ASN A 78 17.95 14.80 -10.23
CA ASN A 78 17.76 16.17 -9.74
C ASN A 78 16.41 16.73 -10.16
N LEU A 79 16.01 16.56 -11.43
CA LEU A 79 14.69 17.00 -11.92
C LEU A 79 13.55 16.38 -11.09
N ARG A 80 13.63 15.07 -10.82
CA ARG A 80 12.65 14.37 -9.98
C ARG A 80 12.64 14.89 -8.55
N ARG A 81 13.81 15.13 -7.97
CA ARG A 81 13.95 15.72 -6.63
C ARG A 81 13.30 17.10 -6.55
N PHE A 82 13.55 17.98 -7.51
CA PHE A 82 12.93 19.30 -7.55
C PHE A 82 11.42 19.23 -7.79
N PHE A 83 10.96 18.31 -8.63
CA PHE A 83 9.53 18.10 -8.85
C PHE A 83 8.81 17.64 -7.57
N LEU A 84 9.43 16.78 -6.77
CA LEU A 84 8.93 16.43 -5.44
C LEU A 84 8.93 17.63 -4.48
N LYS A 85 9.93 18.52 -4.54
CA LYS A 85 9.89 19.77 -3.75
C LYS A 85 8.69 20.64 -4.15
N VAL A 86 8.37 20.76 -5.44
CA VAL A 86 7.15 21.44 -5.90
C VAL A 86 5.89 20.77 -5.32
N LEU A 87 5.84 19.44 -5.30
CA LEU A 87 4.76 18.68 -4.68
C LEU A 87 4.58 19.02 -3.18
N TRP A 88 5.65 18.90 -2.38
CA TRP A 88 5.59 19.12 -0.94
C TRP A 88 5.16 20.55 -0.58
N HIS A 89 5.75 21.53 -1.25
CA HIS A 89 5.41 22.93 -1.01
C HIS A 89 3.99 23.29 -1.44
N SER A 90 3.53 22.78 -2.59
CA SER A 90 2.18 23.07 -3.11
C SER A 90 1.06 22.39 -2.31
N THR A 91 1.37 21.34 -1.54
CA THR A 91 0.41 20.60 -0.69
C THR A 91 0.37 21.08 0.76
N ARG A 92 1.37 21.86 1.21
CA ARG A 92 1.47 22.35 2.61
C ARG A 92 0.22 23.11 3.08
N ARG A 93 -0.34 23.98 2.23
CA ARG A 93 -1.55 24.75 2.54
C ARG A 93 -2.82 23.89 2.71
N PHE A 94 -2.76 22.62 2.30
CA PHE A 94 -3.86 21.66 2.42
C PHE A 94 -3.63 20.66 3.58
N GLY A 95 -2.71 20.99 4.50
CA GLY A 95 -2.45 20.19 5.69
C GLY A 95 -1.33 19.16 5.55
N ASN A 96 -0.55 19.19 4.46
CA ASN A 96 0.63 18.34 4.35
C ASN A 96 1.72 18.79 5.33
N LYS A 97 2.17 17.88 6.21
CA LYS A 97 3.31 18.07 7.12
C LYS A 97 4.59 17.39 6.61
N GLU A 98 4.49 16.60 5.54
CA GLU A 98 5.58 15.81 4.97
C GLU A 98 6.46 16.69 4.08
N PHE A 99 7.78 16.58 4.24
CA PHE A 99 8.77 17.39 3.51
C PHE A 99 9.78 16.55 2.70
N LYS A 100 9.75 15.23 2.84
CA LYS A 100 10.61 14.29 2.11
C LYS A 100 9.85 13.01 1.75
N ARG A 101 10.43 12.24 0.84
CA ARG A 101 9.95 10.90 0.53
C ARG A 101 10.29 9.95 1.69
N VAL A 102 9.33 9.13 2.11
CA VAL A 102 9.48 8.08 3.12
C VAL A 102 8.89 6.80 2.54
N TYR A 103 9.72 5.79 2.31
CA TYR A 103 9.35 4.56 1.59
C TYR A 103 8.81 3.49 2.53
N SER A 104 9.36 3.41 3.74
CA SER A 104 8.95 2.46 4.77
C SER A 104 8.84 3.16 6.12
N TRP A 105 8.15 2.51 7.05
CA TRP A 105 8.05 2.98 8.43
C TRP A 105 9.40 2.99 9.15
N GLU A 106 10.37 2.21 8.68
CA GLU A 106 11.76 2.20 9.18
C GLU A 106 12.49 3.52 8.87
N GLU A 107 12.13 4.21 7.77
CA GLU A 107 12.70 5.50 7.40
C GLU A 107 11.99 6.70 8.10
N GLY A 108 10.88 6.43 8.79
CA GLY A 108 10.05 7.38 9.52
C GLY A 108 8.55 7.19 9.28
N THR A 109 7.72 8.00 9.95
CA THR A 109 6.25 7.96 9.82
C THR A 109 5.81 8.21 8.37
N VAL A 110 5.13 7.23 7.77
CA VAL A 110 4.59 7.35 6.41
C VAL A 110 3.29 8.15 6.46
N GLY A 111 3.37 9.43 6.12
CA GLY A 111 2.19 10.28 6.02
C GLY A 111 1.31 9.95 4.81
N PRO A 112 0.09 10.52 4.75
CA PRO A 112 -0.92 10.20 3.73
C PRO A 112 -0.45 10.45 2.29
N LEU A 113 0.35 11.50 2.06
CA LEU A 113 0.87 11.79 0.72
C LEU A 113 1.97 10.80 0.34
N ASN A 114 2.87 10.46 1.26
CA ASN A 114 3.85 9.39 1.03
C ASN A 114 3.18 8.03 0.82
N ALA A 115 2.08 7.72 1.52
CA ALA A 115 1.33 6.49 1.35
C ALA A 115 0.76 6.36 -0.09
N LEU A 116 0.16 7.43 -0.63
CA LEU A 116 -0.33 7.46 -2.00
C LEU A 116 0.80 7.34 -3.04
N LEU A 117 1.92 8.02 -2.81
CA LEU A 117 3.09 7.89 -3.67
C LEU A 117 3.72 6.49 -3.59
N ASN A 118 3.69 5.83 -2.41
CA ASN A 118 4.19 4.46 -2.22
C ASN A 118 3.31 3.50 -3.02
N TYR A 119 2.00 3.66 -2.93
CA TYR A 119 1.04 2.89 -3.72
C TYR A 119 1.24 3.10 -5.23
N LEU A 120 1.39 4.34 -5.70
CA LEU A 120 1.72 4.63 -7.10
C LEU A 120 3.02 3.92 -7.53
N GLY A 121 4.08 4.04 -6.72
CA GLY A 121 5.37 3.40 -6.99
C GLY A 121 5.26 1.88 -7.09
N ALA A 122 4.49 1.26 -6.19
CA ALA A 122 4.20 -0.18 -6.23
C ALA A 122 3.48 -0.57 -7.52
N ARG A 123 2.40 0.14 -7.89
CA ARG A 123 1.65 -0.15 -9.13
C ARG A 123 2.47 0.05 -10.40
N LEU A 124 3.37 1.05 -10.45
CA LEU A 124 4.30 1.20 -11.57
C LEU A 124 5.30 0.05 -11.63
N ARG A 125 5.80 -0.42 -10.48
CA ARG A 125 6.67 -1.60 -10.40
C ARG A 125 5.95 -2.85 -10.90
N ASP A 126 4.71 -3.07 -10.48
CA ASP A 126 3.89 -4.20 -10.94
C ASP A 126 3.68 -4.15 -12.44
N LEU A 127 3.35 -2.98 -13.00
CA LEU A 127 3.21 -2.78 -14.44
C LEU A 127 4.53 -3.10 -15.19
N ALA A 128 5.66 -2.65 -14.66
CA ALA A 128 6.98 -2.90 -15.25
C ALA A 128 7.33 -4.40 -15.25
N MET A 129 7.04 -5.11 -14.16
CA MET A 129 7.36 -6.54 -14.03
C MET A 129 6.45 -7.42 -14.87
N THR A 130 5.19 -7.02 -15.08
CA THR A 130 4.19 -7.84 -15.76
C THR A 130 4.10 -7.56 -17.25
N ARG A 131 3.94 -6.29 -17.66
CA ARG A 131 3.64 -5.93 -19.06
C ARG A 131 4.87 -5.62 -19.92
N PHE A 132 6.00 -5.27 -19.31
CA PHE A 132 7.18 -4.74 -20.03
C PHE A 132 8.49 -5.47 -19.71
N PRO A 133 8.60 -6.77 -20.02
CA PRO A 133 9.83 -7.54 -19.78
C PRO A 133 10.97 -7.12 -20.72
N PHE A 134 12.07 -6.62 -20.16
CA PHE A 134 13.28 -6.32 -20.93
C PHE A 134 14.26 -7.51 -20.93
N PRO A 135 15.11 -7.65 -21.96
CA PRO A 135 16.19 -8.64 -21.96
C PRO A 135 17.20 -8.37 -20.83
N GLU A 136 18.10 -9.31 -20.54
CA GLU A 136 19.11 -9.08 -19.52
C GLU A 136 20.09 -7.97 -19.94
N PRO A 137 20.42 -7.00 -19.08
CA PRO A 137 21.33 -5.93 -19.43
C PRO A 137 22.79 -6.38 -19.49
N GLU A 138 23.57 -5.70 -20.33
CA GLU A 138 25.01 -5.91 -20.41
C GLU A 138 25.75 -5.12 -19.32
N LYS A 139 26.92 -5.61 -18.88
CA LYS A 139 27.80 -4.88 -17.95
C LYS A 139 28.78 -3.99 -18.71
N PHE A 140 28.85 -2.73 -18.30
CA PHE A 140 29.78 -1.72 -18.79
C PHE A 140 30.68 -1.25 -17.65
N GLN A 141 31.96 -1.01 -17.94
CA GLN A 141 32.84 -0.25 -17.07
C GLN A 141 32.77 1.21 -17.51
N LEU A 142 32.27 2.07 -16.62
CA LEU A 142 32.32 3.50 -16.77
C LEU A 142 33.67 3.99 -16.26
N ARG A 143 34.34 4.81 -17.07
CA ARG A 143 35.71 5.27 -16.81
C ARG A 143 35.74 6.77 -16.93
N LYS A 144 36.31 7.45 -15.94
CA LYS A 144 36.43 8.90 -15.89
C LYS A 144 37.89 9.29 -16.03
N TYR A 145 38.19 10.22 -16.93
CA TYR A 145 39.53 10.71 -17.20
C TYR A 145 39.78 12.06 -16.50
N PRO A 146 41.05 12.52 -16.39
CA PRO A 146 41.39 13.77 -15.70
C PRO A 146 40.69 15.01 -16.27
N ASP A 147 40.43 15.02 -17.58
CA ASP A 147 39.72 16.08 -18.29
C ASP A 147 38.19 16.08 -18.03
N GLY A 148 37.70 15.15 -17.21
CA GLY A 148 36.29 14.98 -16.88
C GLY A 148 35.50 14.15 -17.88
N THR A 149 36.11 13.74 -19.01
CA THR A 149 35.45 12.89 -20.00
C THR A 149 35.12 11.52 -19.40
N LYS A 150 34.03 10.93 -19.89
CA LYS A 150 33.55 9.61 -19.45
C LYS A 150 33.43 8.67 -20.64
N LEU A 151 33.98 7.48 -20.51
CA LEU A 151 33.86 6.43 -21.51
C LEU A 151 33.16 5.19 -20.93
N ALA A 152 32.19 4.67 -21.69
CA ALA A 152 31.51 3.42 -21.38
C ALA A 152 32.09 2.27 -22.19
N VAL A 153 32.83 1.37 -21.54
CA VAL A 153 33.46 0.21 -22.16
C VAL A 153 32.69 -1.06 -21.81
N GLN A 154 32.32 -1.87 -22.81
CA GLN A 154 31.66 -3.15 -22.53
C GLN A 154 32.61 -4.12 -21.86
N LYS A 155 32.10 -4.97 -20.94
CA LYS A 155 32.89 -5.98 -20.22
C LYS A 155 33.89 -6.74 -21.10
N LYS A 156 33.46 -7.18 -22.29
CA LYS A 156 34.29 -7.93 -23.24
C LYS A 156 35.46 -7.15 -23.87
N TYR A 157 35.47 -5.83 -23.77
CA TYR A 157 36.53 -4.97 -24.33
C TYR A 157 37.41 -4.34 -23.25
N VAL A 158 37.10 -4.53 -21.96
CA VAL A 158 37.83 -3.90 -20.85
C VAL A 158 39.33 -4.22 -20.86
N SER A 159 39.72 -5.44 -21.23
CA SER A 159 41.13 -5.84 -21.33
C SER A 159 41.95 -4.95 -22.28
N LYS A 160 41.33 -4.38 -23.31
CA LYS A 160 42.00 -3.49 -24.27
C LYS A 160 42.31 -2.10 -23.72
N TYR A 161 41.72 -1.73 -22.59
CA TYR A 161 41.82 -0.37 -22.07
C TYR A 161 42.46 -0.33 -20.66
N MET A 162 43.06 -1.42 -20.16
CA MET A 162 43.57 -1.46 -18.77
C MET A 162 44.62 -0.39 -18.40
N LYS A 163 45.28 0.24 -19.39
CA LYS A 163 46.34 1.25 -19.19
C LYS A 163 46.03 2.62 -19.84
N ASP A 164 44.76 3.01 -19.90
CA ASP A 164 44.31 4.23 -20.60
C ASP A 164 44.30 5.51 -19.75
N GLY A 165 44.87 5.49 -18.54
CA GLY A 165 44.97 6.69 -17.69
C GLY A 165 43.64 7.13 -17.05
N ALA A 166 42.62 6.26 -17.01
CA ALA A 166 41.38 6.55 -16.28
C ALA A 166 41.64 6.71 -14.77
N VAL A 167 41.10 7.77 -14.17
CA VAL A 167 41.28 8.13 -12.75
C VAL A 167 40.26 7.44 -11.85
N ASP A 168 39.07 7.13 -12.39
CA ASP A 168 38.02 6.42 -11.67
C ASP A 168 37.33 5.42 -12.61
N THR A 169 37.03 4.23 -12.10
CA THR A 169 36.32 3.20 -12.85
C THR A 169 35.31 2.46 -11.98
N TYR A 170 34.10 2.27 -12.51
CA TYR A 170 33.06 1.51 -11.82
C TYR A 170 32.14 0.78 -12.81
N TRP A 171 31.53 -0.31 -12.35
CA TRP A 171 30.64 -1.13 -13.17
C TRP A 171 29.21 -0.63 -13.14
N LYS A 172 28.56 -0.59 -14.31
CA LYS A 172 27.14 -0.27 -14.44
C LYS A 172 26.47 -1.16 -15.49
N ALA A 173 25.21 -1.51 -15.25
CA ALA A 173 24.41 -2.25 -16.21
C ALA A 173 23.77 -1.30 -17.24
N GLY A 174 23.64 -1.74 -18.49
CA GLY A 174 23.12 -0.92 -19.57
C GLY A 174 22.71 -1.72 -20.81
N TYR A 175 22.15 -1.02 -21.78
CA TYR A 175 21.94 -1.55 -23.13
C TYR A 175 22.81 -0.81 -24.13
N LYS A 176 23.47 -1.59 -24.97
CA LYS A 176 24.32 -1.08 -26.03
C LYS A 176 23.51 -0.30 -27.06
N GLY A 177 23.96 0.91 -27.36
CA GLY A 177 23.46 1.69 -28.48
C GLY A 177 24.05 1.28 -29.83
N ASN A 178 23.61 1.95 -30.90
CA ASN A 178 24.15 1.85 -32.24
C ASN A 178 24.33 3.27 -32.85
N ARG A 179 24.50 3.37 -34.17
CA ARG A 179 24.64 4.68 -34.84
C ARG A 179 23.37 5.55 -34.76
N LYS A 180 22.20 4.92 -34.61
CA LYS A 180 20.89 5.60 -34.56
C LYS A 180 20.43 5.87 -33.13
N TYR A 181 20.77 4.99 -32.19
CA TYR A 181 20.28 5.03 -30.81
C TYR A 181 21.44 5.04 -29.82
N PRO A 182 21.37 5.85 -28.75
CA PRO A 182 22.49 5.96 -27.81
C PRO A 182 22.62 4.75 -26.91
N THR A 183 23.79 4.61 -26.27
CA THR A 183 23.96 3.64 -25.19
C THR A 183 23.25 4.17 -23.94
N VAL A 184 22.46 3.34 -23.27
CA VAL A 184 21.66 3.74 -22.10
C VAL A 184 22.10 2.94 -20.88
N MET A 185 22.51 3.64 -19.83
CA MET A 185 22.83 3.05 -18.53
C MET A 185 21.60 3.02 -17.64
N LEU A 186 21.38 1.90 -16.97
CA LEU A 186 20.19 1.68 -16.15
C LEU A 186 20.35 2.31 -14.77
N ALA A 187 19.24 2.84 -14.22
CA ALA A 187 19.15 3.17 -12.80
C ALA A 187 18.64 1.97 -11.99
N HIS A 188 17.86 1.08 -12.62
CA HIS A 188 17.36 -0.15 -12.01
C HIS A 188 17.88 -1.38 -12.77
N PRO A 189 19.14 -1.81 -12.53
CA PRO A 189 19.76 -2.94 -13.25
C PRO A 189 18.95 -4.24 -13.21
N SER A 190 18.31 -4.53 -12.08
CA SER A 190 17.52 -5.76 -11.88
C SER A 190 16.09 -5.64 -12.40
N LEU A 191 15.61 -4.44 -12.74
CA LEU A 191 14.28 -4.21 -13.28
C LEU A 191 14.27 -3.05 -14.28
N PRO A 192 14.81 -3.25 -15.50
CA PRO A 192 14.88 -2.19 -16.51
C PRO A 192 13.51 -1.66 -16.93
N GLY A 193 12.46 -2.48 -16.81
CA GLY A 193 11.08 -2.05 -17.03
C GLY A 193 10.66 -0.89 -16.11
N LEU A 194 11.28 -0.74 -14.93
CA LEU A 194 11.00 0.37 -14.03
C LEU A 194 11.55 1.70 -14.57
N ASP A 195 12.72 1.68 -15.21
CA ASP A 195 13.27 2.84 -15.94
C ASP A 195 12.39 3.22 -17.15
N PHE A 196 11.67 2.24 -17.70
CA PHE A 196 10.77 2.43 -18.83
C PHE A 196 9.42 3.06 -18.44
N VAL A 197 8.69 2.46 -17.50
CA VAL A 197 7.36 2.96 -17.04
C VAL A 197 7.44 4.31 -16.35
N ASP A 198 8.65 4.72 -15.99
CA ASP A 198 8.96 6.04 -15.45
C ASP A 198 8.57 7.19 -16.39
N MET A 199 8.34 6.91 -17.68
CA MET A 199 7.72 7.82 -18.63
C MET A 199 6.39 8.42 -18.13
N ILE A 200 5.57 7.65 -17.38
CA ILE A 200 4.25 8.10 -16.91
C ILE A 200 4.24 8.54 -15.44
N ARG A 201 5.39 8.48 -14.74
CA ARG A 201 5.45 8.72 -13.29
C ARG A 201 5.01 10.14 -12.91
N ALA A 202 5.39 11.15 -13.69
CA ALA A 202 5.07 12.54 -13.40
C ALA A 202 3.55 12.80 -13.38
N HIS A 203 2.80 12.19 -14.32
CA HIS A 203 1.33 12.25 -14.33
C HIS A 203 0.72 11.57 -13.10
N GLY A 204 1.26 10.42 -12.71
CA GLY A 204 0.84 9.72 -11.48
C GLY A 204 1.07 10.56 -10.22
N VAL A 205 2.24 11.22 -10.11
CA VAL A 205 2.57 12.11 -8.98
C VAL A 205 1.61 13.30 -8.94
N GLU A 206 1.29 13.89 -10.10
CA GLU A 206 0.34 14.99 -10.18
C GLU A 206 -1.09 14.54 -9.82
N LEU A 207 -1.51 13.33 -10.20
CA LEU A 207 -2.80 12.78 -9.77
C LEU A 207 -2.83 12.58 -8.25
N VAL A 208 -1.79 11.99 -7.67
CA VAL A 208 -1.65 11.80 -6.22
C VAL A 208 -1.77 13.14 -5.48
N ARG A 209 -1.14 14.20 -6.02
CA ARG A 209 -1.28 15.57 -5.50
C ARG A 209 -2.74 16.01 -5.47
N GLN A 210 -3.49 15.80 -6.54
CA GLN A 210 -4.90 16.20 -6.63
C GLN A 210 -5.77 15.37 -5.69
N CYS A 211 -5.53 14.07 -5.59
CA CYS A 211 -6.20 13.21 -4.61
C CYS A 211 -5.98 13.70 -3.18
N PHE A 212 -4.76 14.11 -2.83
CA PHE A 212 -4.45 14.68 -1.53
C PHE A 212 -5.16 16.02 -1.29
N ILE A 213 -5.08 16.96 -2.24
CA ILE A 213 -5.68 18.29 -2.14
C ILE A 213 -7.19 18.21 -1.89
N HIS A 214 -7.86 17.30 -2.59
CA HIS A 214 -9.31 17.11 -2.51
C HIS A 214 -9.72 16.03 -1.48
N ASN A 215 -8.79 15.61 -0.62
CA ASN A 215 -9.02 14.62 0.45
C ASN A 215 -9.82 13.40 -0.03
N VAL A 216 -9.41 12.87 -1.18
CA VAL A 216 -10.04 11.71 -1.82
C VAL A 216 -9.80 10.50 -0.91
N PRO A 217 -10.86 9.74 -0.53
CA PRO A 217 -10.70 8.54 0.27
C PRO A 217 -9.67 7.59 -0.35
N ARG A 218 -8.86 6.92 0.48
CA ARG A 218 -7.72 6.12 0.02
C ARG A 218 -8.10 5.08 -1.05
N THR A 219 -9.21 4.37 -0.85
CA THR A 219 -9.72 3.37 -1.81
C THR A 219 -10.05 3.99 -3.16
N GLU A 220 -10.67 5.19 -3.17
CA GLU A 220 -10.97 5.92 -4.40
C GLU A 220 -9.71 6.49 -5.05
N ALA A 221 -8.77 7.02 -4.26
CA ALA A 221 -7.49 7.49 -4.77
C ALA A 221 -6.71 6.34 -5.43
N HIS A 222 -6.71 5.14 -4.82
CA HIS A 222 -6.13 3.93 -5.40
C HIS A 222 -6.82 3.55 -6.73
N ARG A 223 -8.16 3.67 -6.81
CA ARG A 223 -8.93 3.45 -8.05
C ARG A 223 -8.50 4.43 -9.15
N TYR A 224 -8.44 5.73 -8.86
CA TYR A 224 -7.99 6.74 -9.83
C TYR A 224 -6.55 6.52 -10.29
N ILE A 225 -5.65 6.15 -9.39
CA ILE A 225 -4.26 5.83 -9.73
C ILE A 225 -4.20 4.65 -10.71
N ARG A 226 -4.92 3.55 -10.43
CA ARG A 226 -5.00 2.39 -11.33
C ARG A 226 -5.60 2.78 -12.69
N LEU A 227 -6.67 3.57 -12.68
CA LEU A 227 -7.35 4.01 -13.90
C LEU A 227 -6.45 4.90 -14.76
N LEU A 228 -5.67 5.81 -14.16
CA LEU A 228 -4.71 6.63 -14.90
C LEU A 228 -3.61 5.75 -15.50
N ILE A 229 -3.04 4.83 -14.73
CA ILE A 229 -2.02 3.91 -15.23
C ILE A 229 -2.58 3.11 -16.42
N TYR A 230 -3.80 2.59 -16.31
CA TYR A 230 -4.47 1.88 -17.40
C TYR A 230 -4.61 2.76 -18.65
N ARG A 231 -5.13 3.98 -18.51
CA ARG A 231 -5.29 4.94 -19.62
C ARG A 231 -3.97 5.39 -20.24
N LEU A 232 -2.88 5.39 -19.48
CA LEU A 232 -1.56 5.75 -19.98
C LEU A 232 -0.76 4.57 -20.56
N THR A 233 -1.19 3.34 -20.29
CA THR A 233 -0.50 2.12 -20.77
C THR A 233 -0.43 2.03 -22.30
N PRO A 234 -1.45 2.41 -23.08
CA PRO A 234 -1.35 2.43 -24.54
C PRO A 234 -0.20 3.28 -25.09
N PHE A 235 0.20 4.36 -24.41
CA PHE A 235 1.36 5.16 -24.84
C PHE A 235 2.69 4.46 -24.53
N LEU A 236 2.76 3.72 -23.42
CA LEU A 236 3.89 2.86 -23.13
C LEU A 236 3.97 1.74 -24.19
N ASP A 237 2.86 1.09 -24.53
CA ASP A 237 2.81 0.07 -25.58
C ASP A 237 3.32 0.61 -26.92
N TYR A 238 3.00 1.86 -27.26
CA TYR A 238 3.52 2.55 -28.46
C TYR A 238 5.04 2.68 -28.45
N VAL A 239 5.63 3.16 -27.36
CA VAL A 239 7.09 3.27 -27.26
C VAL A 239 7.75 1.89 -27.20
N TYR A 240 7.17 0.96 -26.45
CA TYR A 240 7.70 -0.39 -26.25
C TYR A 240 7.73 -1.18 -27.56
N THR A 241 6.71 -1.03 -28.40
CA THR A 241 6.60 -1.73 -29.69
C THR A 241 7.26 -1.01 -30.86
N ASP A 242 8.00 0.08 -30.61
CA ASP A 242 8.62 0.95 -31.63
C ASP A 242 7.56 1.49 -32.63
N GLY A 243 6.40 1.90 -32.10
CA GLY A 243 5.32 2.55 -32.82
C GLY A 243 4.33 1.63 -33.54
N LYS A 244 4.42 0.31 -33.34
CA LYS A 244 3.58 -0.67 -34.04
C LYS A 244 2.20 -0.89 -33.42
N SER A 245 2.09 -0.70 -32.10
CA SER A 245 0.86 -0.94 -31.35
C SER A 245 0.71 0.07 -30.23
N GLY A 246 -0.51 0.38 -29.80
CA GLY A 246 -0.79 1.35 -28.76
C GLY A 246 -1.14 2.73 -29.33
N ARG A 247 -1.08 3.75 -28.48
CA ARG A 247 -1.47 5.12 -28.83
C ARG A 247 -0.23 6.01 -28.98
N ASN A 248 -0.11 6.68 -30.11
CA ASN A 248 0.92 7.70 -30.35
C ASN A 248 0.56 9.02 -29.62
N TYR A 249 1.36 10.08 -29.83
CA TYR A 249 1.10 11.42 -29.27
C TYR A 249 0.93 11.46 -27.74
N PHE A 250 1.87 10.84 -27.01
CA PHE A 250 1.90 10.92 -25.54
C PHE A 250 1.74 12.35 -25.02
N GLU A 251 2.36 13.31 -25.70
CA GLU A 251 2.06 14.73 -25.54
C GLU A 251 1.27 15.21 -26.77
N PRO A 252 0.08 15.83 -26.61
CA PRO A 252 -0.55 16.29 -25.36
C PRO A 252 -1.51 15.29 -24.68
N ASP A 253 -1.75 14.11 -25.24
CA ASP A 253 -2.90 13.27 -24.86
C ASP A 253 -2.82 12.68 -23.45
N ALA A 254 -1.63 12.38 -22.93
CA ALA A 254 -1.48 11.94 -21.54
C ALA A 254 -1.97 13.00 -20.53
N ASP A 255 -1.83 14.28 -20.87
CA ASP A 255 -2.38 15.36 -20.05
C ASP A 255 -3.90 15.48 -20.16
N LYS A 256 -4.46 15.10 -21.32
CA LYS A 256 -5.92 15.02 -21.49
C LYS A 256 -6.49 13.93 -20.60
N GLU A 257 -5.88 12.75 -20.58
CA GLU A 257 -6.30 11.65 -19.69
C GLU A 257 -6.20 12.04 -18.22
N LEU A 258 -5.09 12.65 -17.80
CA LEU A 258 -4.94 13.18 -16.44
C LEU A 258 -6.01 14.25 -16.14
N ARG A 259 -6.27 15.18 -17.08
CA ARG A 259 -7.25 16.26 -16.89
C ARG A 259 -8.66 15.71 -16.68
N ILE A 260 -9.08 14.71 -17.43
CA ILE A 260 -10.39 14.07 -17.29
C ILE A 260 -10.58 13.57 -15.86
N LEU A 261 -9.61 12.81 -15.33
CA LEU A 261 -9.69 12.28 -13.97
C LEU A 261 -9.64 13.38 -12.91
N VAL A 262 -8.82 14.42 -13.12
CA VAL A 262 -8.74 15.56 -12.20
C VAL A 262 -10.05 16.36 -12.18
N GLN A 263 -10.72 16.51 -13.32
CA GLN A 263 -12.04 17.16 -13.40
C GLN A 263 -13.10 16.35 -12.66
N GLU A 264 -13.10 15.02 -12.82
CA GLU A 264 -13.99 14.12 -12.07
C GLU A 264 -13.71 14.19 -10.56
N ILE A 265 -12.44 14.17 -10.13
CA ILE A 265 -12.07 14.33 -8.72
C ILE A 265 -12.59 15.67 -8.19
N ARG A 266 -12.47 16.74 -8.97
CA ARG A 266 -12.96 18.06 -8.58
C ARG A 266 -14.48 18.10 -8.49
N SER A 267 -15.21 17.51 -9.44
CA SER A 267 -16.67 17.50 -9.39
C SER A 267 -17.18 16.71 -8.18
N LEU A 268 -16.56 15.56 -7.87
CA LEU A 268 -17.01 14.67 -6.79
C LEU A 268 -16.50 15.07 -5.40
N PHE A 269 -15.33 15.71 -5.31
CA PHE A 269 -14.63 15.95 -4.03
C PHE A 269 -14.23 17.42 -3.77
N SER A 270 -14.64 18.38 -4.61
CA SER A 270 -14.34 19.82 -4.40
C SER A 270 -14.82 20.37 -3.04
N GLY A 271 -15.91 19.85 -2.48
CA GLY A 271 -16.37 20.21 -1.12
C GLY A 271 -15.53 19.61 0.04
N ARG A 272 -14.42 18.92 -0.27
CA ARG A 272 -13.54 18.22 0.69
C ARG A 272 -12.09 18.70 0.59
N VAL A 273 -11.87 19.98 0.36
CA VAL A 273 -10.50 20.54 0.28
C VAL A 273 -9.82 20.47 1.65
N GLY A 274 -8.66 19.81 1.70
CA GLY A 274 -7.89 19.63 2.94
C GLY A 274 -8.41 18.52 3.86
N ARG A 275 -7.61 18.20 4.89
CA ARG A 275 -7.94 17.15 5.85
C ARG A 275 -9.13 17.61 6.72
N ARG A 276 -10.29 16.95 6.58
CA ARG A 276 -11.40 17.12 7.53
C ARG A 276 -10.98 16.60 8.90
N GLU A 277 -11.41 17.28 9.96
CA GLU A 277 -11.08 16.89 11.33
C GLU A 277 -11.72 15.54 11.67
N SER A 278 -10.95 14.66 12.32
CA SER A 278 -11.49 13.42 12.87
C SER A 278 -12.52 13.75 13.94
N ILE A 279 -13.55 12.91 14.06
CA ILE A 279 -14.50 12.95 15.18
C ILE A 279 -13.76 12.98 16.54
N THR A 280 -12.64 12.28 16.64
CA THR A 280 -11.81 12.15 17.84
C THR A 280 -10.64 13.14 17.93
N ARG A 281 -10.49 14.08 16.99
CA ARG A 281 -9.29 14.94 16.92
C ARG A 281 -9.03 15.76 18.19
N GLU A 282 -10.10 16.17 18.88
CA GLU A 282 -9.98 16.89 20.16
C GLU A 282 -9.33 16.03 21.26
N LEU A 283 -9.43 14.70 21.16
CA LEU A 283 -8.80 13.74 22.07
C LEU A 283 -7.32 13.45 21.73
N ASP A 284 -6.83 13.89 20.57
CA ASP A 284 -5.43 13.69 20.15
C ASP A 284 -4.47 14.74 20.72
N LEU A 285 -5.00 15.79 21.38
CA LEU A 285 -4.22 16.90 21.94
C LEU A 285 -3.59 16.58 23.30
N ASP A 286 -3.96 15.47 23.94
CA ASP A 286 -3.54 15.10 25.30
C ASP A 286 -2.28 14.22 25.37
N ILE A 287 -1.54 14.03 24.26
CA ILE A 287 -0.26 13.32 24.33
C ILE A 287 0.74 14.23 25.06
N PRO A 288 1.30 13.81 26.23
CA PRO A 288 2.25 14.63 26.97
C PRO A 288 3.42 15.02 26.07
N LYS A 289 3.90 16.26 26.20
CA LYS A 289 5.13 16.65 25.52
C LYS A 289 6.27 15.78 26.06
N PRO A 290 7.06 15.13 25.20
CA PRO A 290 8.20 14.31 25.64
C PRO A 290 9.27 15.24 26.24
N ILE A 291 9.25 15.37 27.57
CA ILE A 291 10.25 16.12 28.34
C ILE A 291 11.12 15.10 29.07
N VAL A 292 12.39 15.44 29.25
CA VAL A 292 13.39 14.60 29.94
C VAL A 292 12.91 14.12 31.31
N ASP A 293 12.20 14.98 32.04
CA ASP A 293 11.61 14.69 33.35
C ASP A 293 10.70 13.45 33.37
N ILE A 294 10.04 13.13 32.24
CA ILE A 294 9.20 11.93 32.16
C ILE A 294 10.05 10.66 32.29
N LEU A 295 11.19 10.60 31.58
CA LEU A 295 12.10 9.47 31.68
C LEU A 295 12.78 9.46 33.05
N TRP A 296 13.21 10.63 33.54
CA TRP A 296 13.84 10.77 34.85
C TRP A 296 12.94 10.22 35.97
N ASN A 297 11.68 10.69 36.05
CA ASN A 297 10.72 10.23 37.05
C ASN A 297 10.46 8.73 36.95
N LYS A 298 10.35 8.20 35.72
CA LYS A 298 10.11 6.77 35.50
C LYS A 298 11.29 5.91 35.97
N VAL A 299 12.52 6.32 35.70
CA VAL A 299 13.73 5.60 36.12
C VAL A 299 13.90 5.70 37.64
N SER A 300 13.64 6.86 38.24
CA SER A 300 13.62 7.05 39.70
C SER A 300 12.61 6.14 40.40
N ASP A 301 11.38 6.04 39.86
CA ASP A 301 10.35 5.13 40.36
C ASP A 301 10.78 3.66 40.26
N LEU A 302 11.45 3.27 39.18
CA LEU A 302 11.96 1.91 38.98
C LEU A 302 13.06 1.59 40.00
N ILE A 303 14.02 2.51 40.23
CA ILE A 303 15.07 2.33 41.24
C ILE A 303 14.46 2.10 42.62
N ALA A 304 13.43 2.86 42.98
CA ALA A 304 12.74 2.73 44.26
C ALA A 304 12.08 1.34 44.42
N LYS A 305 11.53 0.78 43.33
CA LYS A 305 10.81 -0.51 43.34
C LYS A 305 11.71 -1.73 43.18
N THR A 306 12.81 -1.61 42.47
CA THR A 306 13.75 -2.72 42.22
C THR A 306 14.48 -3.08 43.50
N GLN A 307 14.54 -4.37 43.86
CA GLN A 307 15.35 -4.87 44.98
C GLN A 307 16.74 -5.38 44.55
N ASP A 308 16.94 -5.68 43.25
CA ASP A 308 18.22 -6.11 42.70
C ASP A 308 19.24 -4.96 42.68
N LYS A 309 20.39 -5.19 43.33
CA LYS A 309 21.51 -4.23 43.38
C LYS A 309 22.14 -3.99 42.00
N ILE A 310 22.19 -5.02 41.13
CA ILE A 310 22.80 -4.91 39.80
C ILE A 310 21.92 -4.06 38.90
N GLU A 311 20.62 -4.35 38.86
CA GLU A 311 19.64 -3.58 38.09
C GLU A 311 19.51 -2.14 38.60
N ARG A 312 19.50 -1.91 39.93
CA ARG A 312 19.58 -0.56 40.50
C ARG A 312 20.77 0.23 39.99
N LYS A 313 21.96 -0.39 39.97
CA LYS A 313 23.19 0.26 39.45
C LYS A 313 23.05 0.63 37.97
N LYS A 314 22.44 -0.23 37.14
CA LYS A 314 22.19 0.06 35.72
C LYS A 314 21.23 1.24 35.55
N LEU A 315 20.15 1.29 36.33
CA LEU A 315 19.18 2.38 36.30
C LEU A 315 19.80 3.72 36.77
N SER A 316 20.66 3.68 37.80
CA SER A 316 21.39 4.88 38.24
C SER A 316 22.29 5.47 37.16
N VAL A 317 22.97 4.63 36.35
CA VAL A 317 23.78 5.10 35.22
C VAL A 317 22.94 5.86 34.19
N ILE A 318 21.68 5.46 33.97
CA ILE A 318 20.77 6.19 33.07
C ILE A 318 20.45 7.58 33.64
N LEU A 319 20.18 7.68 34.95
CA LEU A 319 19.99 8.99 35.61
C LEU A 319 21.24 9.86 35.52
N ASP A 320 22.44 9.29 35.75
CA ASP A 320 23.70 10.03 35.63
C ASP A 320 23.86 10.64 34.22
N HIS A 321 23.52 9.88 33.17
CA HIS A 321 23.56 10.40 31.80
C HIS A 321 22.49 11.47 31.52
N ILE A 322 21.33 11.44 32.19
CA ILE A 322 20.33 12.50 32.13
C ILE A 322 20.85 13.76 32.82
N ASP A 323 21.34 13.62 34.05
CA ASP A 323 21.78 14.73 34.90
C ASP A 323 23.04 15.42 34.34
N GLN A 324 23.93 14.67 33.69
CA GLN A 324 25.10 15.21 32.98
C GLN A 324 24.76 15.87 31.63
N GLY A 325 23.49 15.85 31.21
CA GLY A 325 23.05 16.42 29.93
C GLY A 325 23.49 15.60 28.70
N HIS A 326 23.93 14.36 28.89
CA HIS A 326 24.27 13.45 27.79
C HIS A 326 23.01 12.90 27.09
N ILE A 327 21.91 12.76 27.83
CA ILE A 327 20.57 12.49 27.29
C ILE A 327 19.79 13.80 27.31
N VAL A 328 19.44 14.31 26.13
CA VAL A 328 18.70 15.57 25.99
C VAL A 328 17.27 15.33 25.50
N ALA A 329 16.42 16.36 25.57
CA ALA A 329 15.01 16.29 25.17
C ALA A 329 14.81 15.70 23.76
N ARG A 330 15.71 16.01 22.83
CA ARG A 330 15.67 15.49 21.46
C ARG A 330 15.80 13.96 21.39
N ASP A 331 16.54 13.32 22.30
CA ASP A 331 16.70 11.88 22.30
C ASP A 331 15.49 11.18 22.91
N ILE A 332 14.84 11.83 23.88
CA ILE A 332 13.52 11.42 24.40
C ILE A 332 12.46 11.54 23.31
N GLU A 333 12.44 12.64 22.55
CA GLU A 333 11.55 12.80 21.38
C GLU A 333 11.70 11.63 20.40
N LYS A 334 12.93 11.26 20.04
CA LYS A 334 13.18 10.11 19.16
C LYS A 334 12.72 8.79 19.75
N LEU A 335 12.95 8.56 21.04
CA LEU A 335 12.49 7.35 21.74
C LEU A 335 10.97 7.26 21.72
N PHE A 336 10.27 8.36 22.02
CA PHE A 336 8.82 8.46 21.94
C PHE A 336 8.32 8.23 20.51
N GLU A 337 8.96 8.85 19.50
CA GLU A 337 8.64 8.62 18.10
C GLU A 337 8.81 7.14 17.72
N GLN A 338 9.87 6.48 18.20
CA GLN A 338 10.11 5.05 17.97
C GLN A 338 9.02 4.18 18.61
N VAL A 339 8.74 4.38 19.91
CA VAL A 339 7.70 3.64 20.64
C VAL A 339 6.33 3.82 20.00
N LEU A 340 5.95 5.07 19.70
CA LEU A 340 4.70 5.38 19.01
C LEU A 340 4.65 4.74 17.62
N SER A 341 5.77 4.74 16.88
CA SER A 341 5.85 4.13 15.56
C SER A 341 5.66 2.62 15.62
N ILE A 342 6.34 1.93 16.54
CA ILE A 342 6.19 0.48 16.71
C ILE A 342 4.76 0.14 17.16
N SER A 343 4.24 0.84 18.17
CA SER A 343 2.88 0.63 18.67
C SER A 343 1.82 0.86 17.57
N GLN A 344 1.95 1.93 16.77
CA GLN A 344 1.06 2.18 15.64
C GLN A 344 1.17 1.10 14.56
N LYS A 345 2.38 0.61 14.26
CA LYS A 345 2.58 -0.47 13.29
C LYS A 345 1.90 -1.75 13.74
N GLU A 346 2.12 -2.16 14.98
CA GLU A 346 1.51 -3.36 15.56
C GLU A 346 -0.01 -3.21 15.61
N GLY A 347 -0.53 -2.08 16.07
CA GLY A 347 -1.97 -1.82 16.12
C GLY A 347 -2.63 -1.91 14.74
N ASN A 348 -2.03 -1.29 13.72
CA ASN A 348 -2.53 -1.37 12.34
C ASN A 348 -2.47 -2.80 11.77
N ASN A 349 -1.42 -3.57 12.09
CA ASN A 349 -1.30 -4.95 11.65
C ASN A 349 -2.39 -5.83 12.27
N TRP A 350 -2.59 -5.71 13.59
CA TRP A 350 -3.61 -6.45 14.31
C TRP A 350 -5.01 -6.09 13.87
N HIS A 351 -5.34 -4.81 13.70
CA HIS A 351 -6.63 -4.38 13.14
C HIS A 351 -6.89 -5.02 11.77
N ARG A 352 -5.88 -5.00 10.88
CA ARG A 352 -6.02 -5.61 9.55
C ARG A 352 -6.25 -7.12 9.61
N ILE A 353 -5.62 -7.81 10.56
CA ILE A 353 -5.73 -9.27 10.71
C ILE A 353 -7.05 -9.64 11.36
N LEU A 354 -7.38 -9.03 12.51
CA LEU A 354 -8.60 -9.35 13.24
C LEU A 354 -9.86 -8.99 12.47
N LEU A 355 -9.85 -7.87 11.76
CA LEU A 355 -11.02 -7.39 11.04
C LEU A 355 -11.10 -7.94 9.61
N SER A 356 -10.18 -8.81 9.17
CA SER A 356 -10.11 -9.26 7.77
C SER A 356 -11.35 -10.03 7.31
N ASP A 357 -11.95 -10.79 8.23
CA ASP A 357 -13.03 -11.72 7.91
C ASP A 357 -14.42 -11.09 8.06
N PHE A 358 -14.47 -9.80 8.40
CA PHE A 358 -15.73 -9.05 8.52
C PHE A 358 -16.01 -8.27 7.25
N HIS A 359 -17.29 -8.02 6.99
CA HIS A 359 -17.68 -7.06 5.96
C HIS A 359 -17.34 -5.62 6.39
N HIS A 360 -16.73 -4.85 5.47
CA HIS A 360 -16.34 -3.45 5.66
C HIS A 360 -17.27 -2.54 4.84
N PRO A 361 -18.46 -2.18 5.35
CA PRO A 361 -19.48 -1.46 4.59
C PRO A 361 -19.05 -0.05 4.21
N LYS A 362 -19.52 0.44 3.05
CA LYS A 362 -19.21 1.80 2.58
C LYS A 362 -19.94 2.91 3.36
N SER A 363 -21.02 2.56 4.05
CA SER A 363 -21.86 3.48 4.83
C SER A 363 -22.78 2.73 5.78
N LEU A 364 -23.22 3.40 6.85
CA LEU A 364 -24.29 2.90 7.72
C LEU A 364 -25.56 2.51 6.95
N ARG A 365 -25.97 3.34 5.97
CA ARG A 365 -27.14 3.08 5.12
C ARG A 365 -27.08 1.72 4.42
N SER A 366 -25.90 1.29 3.98
CA SER A 366 -25.76 -0.02 3.31
C SER A 366 -25.99 -1.19 4.25
N VAL A 367 -25.62 -1.05 5.53
CA VAL A 367 -25.88 -2.10 6.53
C VAL A 367 -27.36 -2.11 6.88
N VAL A 368 -27.93 -0.95 7.22
CA VAL A 368 -29.34 -0.82 7.66
C VAL A 368 -30.33 -1.46 6.67
N PHE A 369 -30.16 -1.23 5.37
CA PHE A 369 -31.10 -1.68 4.35
C PHE A 369 -30.66 -2.94 3.58
N ALA A 370 -29.39 -3.32 3.63
CA ALA A 370 -28.86 -4.45 2.85
C ALA A 370 -27.99 -5.43 3.67
N GLY A 371 -28.11 -5.43 5.00
CA GLY A 371 -27.36 -6.32 5.89
C GLY A 371 -27.59 -7.81 5.61
N ASP A 372 -28.74 -8.21 5.07
CA ASP A 372 -29.02 -9.61 4.68
C ASP A 372 -28.04 -10.11 3.59
N ARG A 373 -27.44 -9.20 2.79
CA ARG A 373 -26.41 -9.53 1.79
C ARG A 373 -24.99 -9.59 2.37
N MET A 374 -24.83 -9.29 3.65
CA MET A 374 -23.56 -9.26 4.38
C MET A 374 -23.48 -10.41 5.40
N LEU A 375 -24.30 -11.44 5.22
CA LEU A 375 -24.29 -12.63 6.08
C LEU A 375 -23.65 -13.78 5.31
N ASP A 376 -22.64 -14.40 5.90
CA ASP A 376 -22.06 -15.66 5.39
C ASP A 376 -22.89 -16.87 5.82
N THR A 377 -23.56 -16.78 6.96
CA THR A 377 -24.45 -17.80 7.52
C THR A 377 -25.79 -17.21 7.95
N PRO A 378 -26.90 -17.95 7.91
CA PRO A 378 -28.19 -17.48 8.41
C PRO A 378 -28.09 -17.04 9.88
N SER A 379 -28.20 -15.74 10.13
CA SER A 379 -28.17 -15.15 11.47
C SER A 379 -29.08 -13.92 11.54
N SER A 380 -29.64 -13.65 12.71
CA SER A 380 -30.37 -12.41 13.01
C SER A 380 -29.49 -11.36 13.72
N VAL A 381 -28.19 -11.63 13.81
CA VAL A 381 -27.14 -10.74 14.30
C VAL A 381 -26.05 -10.62 13.23
N LEU A 382 -25.59 -9.41 12.98
CA LEU A 382 -24.55 -9.08 12.01
C LEU A 382 -23.47 -8.26 12.71
N VAL A 383 -22.23 -8.72 12.64
CA VAL A 383 -21.07 -7.96 13.07
C VAL A 383 -20.38 -7.40 11.82
N VAL A 384 -20.17 -6.09 11.77
CA VAL A 384 -19.42 -5.45 10.68
C VAL A 384 -18.17 -4.78 11.25
N GLY A 385 -17.10 -4.83 10.46
CA GLY A 385 -15.84 -4.16 10.77
C GLY A 385 -15.78 -2.77 10.15
N GLU A 386 -15.04 -1.87 10.79
CA GLU A 386 -14.55 -0.63 10.18
C GLU A 386 -15.69 0.25 9.62
N LEU A 387 -16.81 0.37 10.36
CA LEU A 387 -18.04 1.04 9.93
C LEU A 387 -17.84 2.56 9.87
N PRO A 388 -17.95 3.21 8.70
CA PRO A 388 -17.84 4.66 8.60
C PRO A 388 -19.10 5.36 9.14
N VAL A 389 -18.89 6.34 10.03
CA VAL A 389 -19.94 7.18 10.62
C VAL A 389 -19.67 8.68 10.42
N LYS A 390 -20.74 9.47 10.36
CA LYS A 390 -20.71 10.93 10.23
C LYS A 390 -21.43 11.58 11.40
N GLY A 391 -20.73 12.45 12.14
CA GLY A 391 -21.34 13.31 13.17
C GLY A 391 -20.97 14.77 12.92
N LEU A 392 -21.86 15.73 13.18
CA LEU A 392 -21.65 17.20 13.12
C LEU A 392 -20.52 17.71 12.18
N GLY A 393 -20.47 17.25 10.93
CA GLY A 393 -19.45 17.64 9.92
C GLY A 393 -18.09 16.90 9.99
N LYS A 394 -17.83 16.12 11.04
CA LYS A 394 -16.67 15.25 11.24
C LYS A 394 -16.95 13.81 10.74
N ARG A 395 -15.89 13.04 10.47
CA ARG A 395 -15.98 11.62 10.08
C ARG A 395 -15.19 10.74 11.04
N GLY A 396 -15.70 9.54 11.28
CA GLY A 396 -15.07 8.52 12.11
C GLY A 396 -15.32 7.14 11.52
N GLN A 397 -14.64 6.15 12.10
CA GLN A 397 -14.73 4.76 11.70
C GLN A 397 -14.71 3.94 12.98
N ILE A 398 -15.76 3.13 13.17
CA ILE A 398 -15.92 2.29 14.36
C ILE A 398 -15.35 0.92 14.05
N ASP A 399 -14.43 0.41 14.88
CA ASP A 399 -13.73 -0.85 14.63
C ASP A 399 -14.70 -2.01 14.42
N LEU A 400 -15.67 -2.17 15.31
CA LEU A 400 -16.71 -3.19 15.21
C LEU A 400 -18.07 -2.59 15.61
N THR A 401 -19.12 -2.94 14.85
CA THR A 401 -20.50 -2.60 15.19
C THR A 401 -21.38 -3.83 15.04
N VAL A 402 -22.19 -4.11 16.05
CA VAL A 402 -23.13 -5.23 16.06
C VAL A 402 -24.53 -4.71 15.75
N PHE A 403 -25.19 -5.38 14.82
CA PHE A 403 -26.56 -5.09 14.39
C PHE A 403 -27.47 -6.28 14.65
N ILE A 404 -28.74 -5.99 14.96
CA ILE A 404 -29.81 -6.99 14.99
C ILE A 404 -30.77 -6.77 13.84
N ARG A 405 -31.31 -7.87 13.33
CA ARG A 405 -32.30 -7.86 12.25
C ARG A 405 -33.71 -7.69 12.82
N ARG A 406 -34.38 -6.55 12.57
CA ARG A 406 -35.76 -6.28 12.98
C ARG A 406 -36.71 -6.31 11.78
N ASN A 407 -37.94 -6.76 12.00
CA ASN A 407 -39.02 -6.66 11.02
C ASN A 407 -40.09 -5.72 11.58
N ILE A 408 -40.16 -4.51 11.02
CA ILE A 408 -41.03 -3.45 11.51
C ILE A 408 -42.02 -3.13 10.40
N ASN A 409 -43.28 -3.52 10.57
CA ASN A 409 -44.36 -3.33 9.59
C ASN A 409 -44.01 -3.89 8.18
N GLY A 410 -43.34 -5.05 8.12
CA GLY A 410 -42.92 -5.68 6.86
C GLY A 410 -41.61 -5.14 6.27
N LEU A 411 -41.04 -4.09 6.85
CA LEU A 411 -39.73 -3.56 6.48
C LEU A 411 -38.64 -4.21 7.34
N ILE A 412 -37.69 -4.88 6.68
CA ILE A 412 -36.52 -5.46 7.34
C ILE A 412 -35.47 -4.36 7.52
N LEU A 413 -35.07 -4.11 8.76
CA LEU A 413 -34.05 -3.13 9.12
C LEU A 413 -33.00 -3.75 10.03
N TRP A 414 -31.73 -3.50 9.70
CA TRP A 414 -30.61 -3.82 10.57
C TRP A 414 -30.36 -2.65 11.54
N THR A 415 -30.62 -2.88 12.82
CA THR A 415 -30.54 -1.86 13.87
C THR A 415 -29.25 -2.04 14.67
N PRO A 416 -28.39 -1.00 14.82
CA PRO A 416 -27.19 -1.12 15.63
C PRO A 416 -27.57 -1.26 17.10
N VAL A 417 -26.93 -2.19 17.81
CA VAL A 417 -27.15 -2.42 19.25
C VAL A 417 -25.88 -2.27 20.06
N MET A 418 -24.71 -2.44 19.44
CA MET A 418 -23.44 -2.41 20.14
C MET A 418 -22.31 -1.85 19.29
N ILE A 419 -21.39 -1.14 19.93
CA ILE A 419 -20.10 -0.73 19.36
C ILE A 419 -18.97 -1.36 20.18
N ILE A 420 -17.93 -1.84 19.49
CA ILE A 420 -16.75 -2.45 20.13
C ILE A 420 -15.51 -1.79 19.53
N GLU A 421 -14.59 -1.39 20.40
CA GLU A 421 -13.28 -0.85 20.02
C GLU A 421 -12.20 -1.91 20.25
N VAL A 422 -11.26 -2.07 19.32
CA VAL A 422 -10.15 -3.03 19.43
C VAL A 422 -8.88 -2.29 19.81
N LYS A 423 -8.31 -2.62 20.98
CA LYS A 423 -7.08 -2.01 21.50
C LYS A 423 -5.95 -3.02 21.62
N SER A 424 -4.89 -2.77 20.86
CA SER A 424 -3.62 -3.48 20.99
C SER A 424 -2.86 -2.99 22.23
N LYS A 425 -2.31 -3.93 23.01
CA LYS A 425 -1.43 -3.66 24.14
C LYS A 425 -0.03 -4.17 23.80
N THR A 426 0.95 -3.27 23.90
CA THR A 426 2.34 -3.55 23.57
C THR A 426 3.20 -3.04 24.72
N SER A 427 4.09 -3.90 25.21
CA SER A 427 5.12 -3.53 26.17
C SER A 427 6.45 -3.32 25.46
N PHE A 428 7.27 -2.46 26.05
CA PHE A 428 8.56 -2.08 25.52
C PHE A 428 9.62 -2.18 26.60
N ASP A 429 10.77 -2.73 26.22
CA ASP A 429 12.00 -2.54 26.96
C ASP A 429 12.80 -1.41 26.31
N ILE A 430 13.47 -0.64 27.15
CA ILE A 430 14.28 0.50 26.73
C ILE A 430 15.69 0.25 27.23
N ASN A 431 16.68 0.46 26.37
CA ASN A 431 18.08 0.39 26.77
C ASN A 431 18.90 1.50 26.14
N LEU A 432 20.03 1.80 26.78
CA LEU A 432 20.99 2.81 26.37
C LEU A 432 22.17 2.13 25.70
N TYR A 433 22.40 2.45 24.43
CA TYR A 433 23.51 1.92 23.64
C TYR A 433 24.49 3.03 23.28
N ALA A 434 25.76 2.66 23.11
CA ALA A 434 26.76 3.53 22.51
C ALA A 434 26.74 3.31 20.99
N LEU A 435 26.32 4.31 20.20
CA LEU A 435 26.19 4.18 18.75
C LEU A 435 27.48 4.62 18.04
N GLN A 436 28.15 3.67 17.37
CA GLN A 436 29.30 4.02 16.52
C GLN A 436 28.82 4.67 15.22
N THR A 437 28.95 6.00 15.13
CA THR A 437 28.60 6.77 13.93
C THR A 437 29.83 6.98 13.04
N GLY A 438 30.08 6.02 12.15
CA GLY A 438 31.17 6.09 11.17
C GLY A 438 32.55 5.77 11.78
N LYS A 439 33.61 6.43 11.30
CA LYS A 439 35.01 6.23 11.75
C LYS A 439 35.40 7.02 13.01
N LYS A 440 34.47 7.73 13.65
CA LYS A 440 34.76 8.50 14.86
C LYS A 440 34.88 7.59 16.08
N THR A 441 35.78 7.95 17.00
CA THR A 441 36.00 7.27 18.30
C THR A 441 34.98 7.66 19.36
N GLU A 442 34.23 8.75 19.16
CA GLU A 442 33.14 9.15 20.05
C GLU A 442 31.91 8.26 19.83
N LEU A 443 31.47 7.60 20.91
CA LEU A 443 30.29 6.73 20.95
C LEU A 443 29.17 7.44 21.72
N PRO A 444 28.38 8.32 21.08
CA PRO A 444 27.29 9.00 21.76
C PRO A 444 26.24 8.00 22.27
N PRO A 445 25.66 8.24 23.46
CA PRO A 445 24.60 7.42 23.99
C PRO A 445 23.32 7.57 23.15
N ALA A 446 22.60 6.48 22.96
CA ALA A 446 21.37 6.43 22.20
C ALA A 446 20.38 5.49 22.85
N LEU A 447 19.18 6.00 23.09
CA LEU A 447 18.06 5.22 23.60
C LEU A 447 17.42 4.44 22.47
N TYR A 448 17.12 3.17 22.72
CA TYR A 448 16.42 2.32 21.78
C TYR A 448 15.35 1.51 22.49
N ALA A 449 14.14 1.50 21.94
CA ALA A 449 13.03 0.67 22.41
C ALA A 449 12.82 -0.54 21.50
N TRP A 450 12.59 -1.70 22.09
CA TRP A 450 12.08 -2.87 21.38
C TRP A 450 10.88 -3.45 22.11
N LYS A 451 10.06 -4.16 21.34
CA LYS A 451 8.87 -4.83 21.84
C LYS A 451 9.25 -6.02 22.71
N ARG A 452 8.51 -6.24 23.79
CA ARG A 452 8.54 -7.47 24.58
C ARG A 452 7.11 -7.92 24.90
N SER A 453 6.98 -9.17 25.32
CA SER A 453 5.70 -9.71 25.79
C SER A 453 5.25 -9.00 27.07
N LEU A 454 3.94 -8.90 27.28
CA LEU A 454 3.40 -8.51 28.58
C LEU A 454 3.75 -9.59 29.61
N THR A 455 3.99 -9.17 30.85
CA THR A 455 4.03 -10.12 31.98
C THR A 455 2.60 -10.53 32.36
N GLU A 456 2.45 -11.65 33.08
CA GLU A 456 1.14 -12.09 33.59
C GLU A 456 0.47 -11.02 34.46
N ASP A 457 1.23 -10.35 35.33
CA ASP A 457 0.70 -9.30 36.19
C ASP A 457 0.26 -8.06 35.39
N GLU A 458 1.03 -7.67 34.36
CA GLU A 458 0.65 -6.59 33.45
C GLU A 458 -0.62 -6.94 32.67
N TRP A 459 -0.72 -8.17 32.14
CA TRP A 459 -1.91 -8.64 31.42
C TRP A 459 -3.13 -8.68 32.34
N LYS A 460 -2.99 -9.27 33.53
CA LYS A 460 -4.04 -9.33 34.55
C LYS A 460 -4.52 -7.94 34.93
N THR A 461 -3.59 -7.01 35.17
CA THR A 461 -3.92 -5.61 35.45
C THR A 461 -4.71 -4.98 34.30
N ILE A 462 -4.33 -5.26 33.05
CA ILE A 462 -5.06 -4.76 31.88
C ILE A 462 -6.49 -5.29 31.87
N ILE A 463 -6.72 -6.60 32.00
CA ILE A 463 -8.06 -7.21 31.89
C ILE A 463 -8.99 -6.89 33.07
N GLU A 464 -8.43 -6.66 34.26
CA GLU A 464 -9.16 -6.28 35.47
C GLU A 464 -9.42 -4.77 35.55
N SER A 465 -8.62 -3.96 34.84
CA SER A 465 -8.80 -2.51 34.81
C SER A 465 -9.99 -2.08 33.95
N ASN A 466 -10.63 -0.97 34.34
CA ASN A 466 -11.61 -0.31 33.47
C ASN A 466 -10.90 0.30 32.24
N PRO A 467 -11.57 0.38 31.09
CA PRO A 467 -11.06 1.11 29.95
C PRO A 467 -10.73 2.56 30.31
N ASP A 468 -9.61 3.05 29.77
CA ASP A 468 -9.16 4.44 29.91
C ASP A 468 -10.29 5.43 29.53
N ASP A 469 -10.41 6.52 30.30
CA ASP A 469 -11.33 7.64 30.05
C ASP A 469 -11.28 8.12 28.59
N ARG A 470 -10.11 8.10 27.96
CA ARG A 470 -9.97 8.43 26.53
C ARG A 470 -10.75 7.47 25.64
N VAL A 471 -10.67 6.17 25.92
CA VAL A 471 -11.41 5.13 25.17
C VAL A 471 -12.91 5.27 25.44
N LEU A 472 -13.31 5.54 26.67
CA LEU A 472 -14.70 5.80 27.02
C LEU A 472 -15.26 7.03 26.29
N LYS A 473 -14.51 8.14 26.25
CA LYS A 473 -14.86 9.33 25.46
C LYS A 473 -14.99 9.00 23.98
N GLN A 474 -14.04 8.25 23.41
CA GLN A 474 -14.09 7.82 22.01
C GLN A 474 -15.37 7.03 21.70
N LEU A 475 -15.68 6.01 22.52
CA LEU A 475 -16.90 5.21 22.37
C LEU A 475 -18.17 6.06 22.48
N ASN A 476 -18.24 6.99 23.43
CA ASN A 476 -19.40 7.89 23.59
C ASN A 476 -19.61 8.80 22.37
N VAL A 477 -18.51 9.32 21.80
CA VAL A 477 -18.59 10.17 20.61
C VAL A 477 -19.04 9.35 19.40
N TYR A 478 -18.56 8.11 19.26
CA TYR A 478 -18.99 7.20 18.19
C TYR A 478 -20.44 6.75 18.35
N GLU A 479 -20.89 6.41 19.55
CA GLU A 479 -22.30 6.11 19.86
C GLU A 479 -23.19 7.27 19.41
N LYS A 480 -22.86 8.51 19.81
CA LYS A 480 -23.64 9.69 19.43
C LYS A 480 -23.71 9.85 17.90
N ALA A 481 -22.59 9.75 17.20
CA ALA A 481 -22.55 9.88 15.75
C ALA A 481 -23.36 8.78 15.04
N LEU A 482 -23.23 7.53 15.51
CA LEU A 482 -23.95 6.38 14.95
C LEU A 482 -25.46 6.53 15.16
N LEU A 483 -25.91 6.86 16.38
CA LEU A 483 -27.32 7.04 16.70
C LEU A 483 -27.95 8.23 15.95
N GLU A 484 -27.24 9.35 15.81
CA GLU A 484 -27.69 10.50 15.01
C GLU A 484 -27.87 10.12 13.53
N GLU A 485 -26.91 9.41 12.94
CA GLU A 485 -26.99 8.97 11.55
C GLU A 485 -28.10 7.91 11.36
N THR A 486 -28.25 6.96 12.29
CA THR A 486 -29.34 5.97 12.28
C THR A 486 -30.71 6.63 12.36
N LYS A 487 -30.89 7.61 13.25
CA LYS A 487 -32.17 8.34 13.39
C LYS A 487 -32.56 9.06 12.10
N GLY A 488 -31.60 9.53 11.31
CA GLY A 488 -31.84 10.12 9.99
C GLY A 488 -32.17 9.10 8.88
N LEU A 489 -31.92 7.81 9.10
CA LEU A 489 -32.17 6.73 8.14
C LEU A 489 -33.48 6.00 8.39
N PHE A 490 -33.91 5.89 9.65
CA PHE A 490 -35.11 5.15 10.01
C PHE A 490 -36.38 5.91 9.58
N PRO A 491 -37.40 5.20 9.06
CA PRO A 491 -38.70 5.80 8.76
C PRO A 491 -39.34 6.45 9.99
N VAL A 492 -40.17 7.46 9.76
CA VAL A 492 -40.93 8.13 10.83
C VAL A 492 -41.80 7.09 11.58
N GLY A 493 -41.74 7.11 12.91
CA GLY A 493 -42.47 6.17 13.77
C GLY A 493 -41.70 4.90 14.13
N VAL A 494 -40.55 4.63 13.51
CA VAL A 494 -39.68 3.51 13.91
C VAL A 494 -38.83 3.90 15.11
N GLN A 495 -38.91 3.12 16.19
CA GLN A 495 -38.09 3.35 17.38
C GLN A 495 -36.61 3.03 17.09
N SER A 496 -35.75 4.02 17.34
CA SER A 496 -34.29 3.88 17.35
C SER A 496 -33.79 3.71 18.78
N PRO A 497 -32.74 2.92 19.02
CA PRO A 497 -32.09 2.87 20.33
C PRO A 497 -31.61 4.27 20.75
N MET A 498 -31.73 4.58 22.04
CA MET A 498 -31.25 5.85 22.63
C MET A 498 -29.80 5.78 23.11
N LYS A 499 -29.33 4.57 23.41
CA LYS A 499 -27.95 4.23 23.75
C LYS A 499 -27.60 2.92 23.09
N LEU A 500 -26.31 2.60 23.01
CA LEU A 500 -25.78 1.35 22.51
C LEU A 500 -25.01 0.65 23.63
N TRP A 501 -24.95 -0.67 23.59
CA TRP A 501 -23.96 -1.40 24.37
C TRP A 501 -22.55 -1.06 23.86
N LYS A 502 -21.58 -1.11 24.76
CA LYS A 502 -20.20 -0.71 24.47
C LYS A 502 -19.26 -1.79 24.97
N GLY A 503 -18.29 -2.13 24.14
CA GLY A 503 -17.24 -3.08 24.49
C GLY A 503 -15.86 -2.58 24.09
N VAL A 504 -14.85 -3.14 24.73
CA VAL A 504 -13.44 -2.98 24.33
C VAL A 504 -12.83 -4.36 24.25
N ILE A 505 -12.33 -4.73 23.09
CA ILE A 505 -11.48 -5.92 22.95
C ILE A 505 -10.03 -5.48 23.15
N VAL A 506 -9.33 -6.11 24.08
CA VAL A 506 -7.90 -5.93 24.30
C VAL A 506 -7.14 -7.19 23.90
N LEU A 507 -5.96 -7.02 23.31
CA LEU A 507 -5.08 -8.13 22.96
C LEU A 507 -3.61 -7.81 23.25
N ASP A 508 -2.85 -8.84 23.62
CA ASP A 508 -1.39 -8.77 23.66
C ASP A 508 -0.82 -8.88 22.24
N THR A 509 -0.06 -7.87 21.84
CA THR A 509 0.50 -7.85 20.48
C THR A 509 1.60 -8.89 20.25
N ASP A 510 2.20 -9.47 21.29
CA ASP A 510 3.36 -10.35 21.19
C ASP A 510 3.03 -11.85 21.07
N GLN A 511 1.83 -12.18 20.60
CA GLN A 511 1.37 -13.56 20.41
C GLN A 511 1.24 -13.94 18.93
N GLU A 512 1.17 -15.25 18.68
CA GLU A 512 0.95 -15.84 17.35
C GLU A 512 -0.37 -15.36 16.73
N TYR A 513 -0.32 -14.89 15.48
CA TYR A 513 -1.49 -14.30 14.81
C TYR A 513 -2.66 -15.26 14.70
N SER A 514 -2.41 -16.53 14.39
CA SER A 514 -3.47 -17.53 14.19
C SER A 514 -4.22 -17.84 15.48
N GLU A 515 -3.51 -17.92 16.60
CA GLU A 515 -4.10 -18.24 17.91
C GLU A 515 -4.98 -17.09 18.41
N VAL A 516 -4.46 -15.86 18.34
CA VAL A 516 -5.20 -14.65 18.71
C VAL A 516 -6.40 -14.44 17.79
N PHE A 517 -6.27 -14.71 16.49
CA PHE A 517 -7.37 -14.59 15.54
C PHE A 517 -8.50 -15.58 15.84
N GLN A 518 -8.17 -16.83 16.14
CA GLN A 518 -9.17 -17.83 16.54
C GLN A 518 -9.87 -17.42 17.84
N ALA A 519 -9.09 -17.04 18.86
CA ALA A 519 -9.62 -16.59 20.15
C ALA A 519 -10.54 -15.37 20.01
N PHE A 520 -10.14 -14.39 19.19
CA PHE A 520 -10.95 -13.22 18.89
C PHE A 520 -12.31 -13.59 18.27
N ASN A 521 -12.32 -14.48 17.27
CA ASN A 521 -13.57 -14.91 16.65
C ASN A 521 -14.44 -15.72 17.63
N THR A 522 -13.85 -16.59 18.44
CA THR A 522 -14.59 -17.32 19.48
C THR A 522 -15.26 -16.36 20.48
N LEU A 523 -14.58 -15.30 20.93
CA LEU A 523 -15.20 -14.29 21.80
C LEU A 523 -16.37 -13.58 21.13
N LEU A 524 -16.28 -13.30 19.83
CA LEU A 524 -17.37 -12.66 19.07
C LEU A 524 -18.54 -13.62 18.82
N ASP A 525 -18.27 -14.90 18.60
CA ASP A 525 -19.29 -15.95 18.46
C ASP A 525 -20.04 -16.17 19.78
N GLU A 526 -19.32 -16.21 20.90
CA GLU A 526 -19.90 -16.24 22.24
C GLU A 526 -20.74 -15.00 22.51
N LEU A 527 -20.25 -13.81 22.18
CA LEU A 527 -21.01 -12.57 22.29
C LEU A 527 -22.30 -12.63 21.47
N THR A 528 -22.22 -13.07 20.22
CA THR A 528 -23.36 -13.18 19.31
C THR A 528 -24.39 -14.19 19.84
N THR A 529 -23.94 -15.35 20.31
CA THR A 529 -24.79 -16.37 20.95
C THR A 529 -25.46 -15.83 22.22
N ASN A 530 -24.73 -15.06 23.00
CA ASN A 530 -25.19 -14.42 24.23
C ASN A 530 -26.23 -13.31 23.97
N ILE A 531 -26.12 -12.61 22.84
CA ILE A 531 -27.12 -11.65 22.36
C ILE A 531 -28.37 -12.41 21.90
N LEU A 532 -28.22 -13.44 21.06
CA LEU A 532 -29.33 -14.25 20.52
C LEU A 532 -30.14 -14.97 21.60
N SER A 533 -29.46 -15.52 22.60
CA SER A 533 -30.10 -16.26 23.69
C SER A 533 -30.69 -15.37 24.79
N GLN A 534 -30.53 -14.04 24.70
CA GLN A 534 -30.91 -13.06 25.74
C GLN A 534 -30.34 -13.37 27.14
N LYS A 535 -29.30 -14.22 27.23
CA LYS A 535 -28.68 -14.63 28.50
C LYS A 535 -27.73 -13.58 29.09
N SER A 536 -27.47 -12.49 28.36
CA SER A 536 -26.58 -11.43 28.82
C SER A 536 -27.28 -10.44 29.74
N ASP A 537 -26.95 -10.49 31.03
CA ASP A 537 -27.17 -9.35 31.91
C ASP A 537 -26.13 -8.25 31.62
N MET A 538 -26.45 -7.37 30.67
CA MET A 538 -25.61 -6.21 30.34
C MET A 538 -25.70 -5.09 31.40
N GLY A 539 -26.43 -5.31 32.50
CA GLY A 539 -26.58 -4.35 33.60
C GLY A 539 -25.34 -4.19 34.48
N LYS A 540 -24.31 -5.03 34.31
CA LYS A 540 -23.01 -4.97 35.01
C LYS A 540 -21.85 -4.99 34.02
N SER A 541 -20.76 -4.34 34.38
CA SER A 541 -19.52 -4.49 33.62
C SER A 541 -18.93 -5.88 33.87
N ARG A 542 -18.41 -6.52 32.82
CA ARG A 542 -17.78 -7.85 32.90
C ARG A 542 -16.66 -7.95 31.87
N THR A 543 -15.62 -8.70 32.20
CA THR A 543 -14.57 -9.08 31.25
C THR A 543 -14.73 -10.56 30.92
N GLN A 544 -14.71 -10.89 29.63
CA GLN A 544 -14.67 -12.25 29.11
C GLN A 544 -13.27 -12.53 28.56
N SER A 545 -12.64 -13.60 29.02
CA SER A 545 -11.36 -14.11 28.51
C SER A 545 -11.53 -15.60 28.21
N LEU A 546 -10.77 -16.09 27.22
CA LEU A 546 -10.74 -17.52 26.92
C LEU A 546 -9.65 -18.18 27.79
N ASP A 547 -10.08 -18.99 28.75
CA ASP A 547 -9.16 -19.79 29.56
C ASP A 547 -8.80 -21.08 28.79
N SER A 548 -7.52 -21.26 28.47
CA SER A 548 -7.01 -22.53 27.94
C SER A 548 -7.08 -23.61 29.02
N VAL A 549 -7.75 -24.73 28.73
CA VAL A 549 -7.87 -25.88 29.63
C VAL A 549 -6.54 -26.67 29.73
N VAL A 550 -5.62 -26.48 28.78
CA VAL A 550 -4.46 -27.38 28.59
C VAL A 550 -3.13 -26.74 29.03
N ASP A 551 -2.98 -25.43 28.92
CA ASP A 551 -1.74 -24.74 29.32
C ASP A 551 -2.00 -23.24 29.56
N LYS A 552 -1.85 -22.77 30.80
CA LYS A 552 -2.17 -21.37 31.20
C LYS A 552 -1.14 -20.37 30.68
N GLU A 553 0.11 -20.76 30.47
CA GLU A 553 1.16 -19.86 29.96
C GLU A 553 1.06 -19.60 28.44
N LYS A 554 0.29 -20.43 27.72
CA LYS A 554 0.08 -20.30 26.26
C LYS A 554 -1.35 -19.93 25.89
N SER A 555 -2.19 -19.55 26.85
CA SER A 555 -3.54 -19.10 26.52
C SER A 555 -3.48 -17.81 25.67
N PRO A 556 -4.28 -17.71 24.60
CA PRO A 556 -4.36 -16.48 23.83
C PRO A 556 -4.88 -15.36 24.74
N ARG A 557 -4.08 -14.31 24.87
CA ARG A 557 -4.35 -13.13 25.69
C ARG A 557 -5.20 -12.16 24.89
N VAL A 558 -6.48 -12.51 24.79
CA VAL A 558 -7.54 -11.69 24.21
C VAL A 558 -8.66 -11.59 25.23
N GLY A 559 -9.12 -10.37 25.50
CA GLY A 559 -10.18 -10.10 26.46
C GLY A 559 -11.23 -9.16 25.90
N LEU A 560 -12.50 -9.50 26.07
CA LEU A 560 -13.64 -8.63 25.77
C LEU A 560 -14.18 -8.00 27.05
N MET A 561 -13.94 -6.71 27.23
CA MET A 561 -14.49 -5.91 28.31
C MET A 561 -15.84 -5.34 27.89
N LEU A 562 -16.91 -5.76 28.53
CA LEU A 562 -18.25 -5.23 28.33
C LEU A 562 -18.53 -4.15 29.38
N LEU A 563 -18.90 -2.96 28.91
CA LEU A 563 -19.28 -1.84 29.75
C LEU A 563 -20.73 -1.98 30.18
N LYS A 564 -21.06 -1.40 31.33
CA LYS A 564 -22.44 -1.34 31.84
C LYS A 564 -23.35 -0.67 30.81
N GLY A 565 -24.38 -1.39 30.37
CA GLY A 565 -25.37 -0.96 29.40
C GLY A 565 -26.78 -0.89 30.00
N GLU A 566 -27.67 -0.18 29.30
CA GLU A 566 -29.11 -0.22 29.58
C GLU A 566 -29.74 -1.49 28.99
N ARG A 567 -30.86 -1.94 29.57
CA ARG A 567 -31.62 -3.08 29.03
C ARG A 567 -32.26 -2.69 27.71
N MET A 568 -32.00 -3.47 26.66
CA MET A 568 -32.57 -3.29 25.32
C MET A 568 -33.69 -4.29 24.99
N SER A 569 -34.39 -4.82 26.01
CA SER A 569 -35.36 -5.91 25.85
C SER A 569 -36.38 -5.68 24.74
N ALA A 570 -36.95 -4.46 24.64
CA ALA A 570 -37.91 -4.10 23.59
C ALA A 570 -37.36 -4.28 22.16
N PHE A 571 -36.08 -3.98 21.93
CA PHE A 571 -35.46 -4.16 20.60
C PHE A 571 -35.18 -5.63 20.30
N MET A 572 -34.89 -6.42 21.34
CA MET A 572 -34.60 -7.85 21.22
C MET A 572 -35.87 -8.68 20.99
N GLU A 573 -37.02 -8.23 21.53
CA GLU A 573 -38.33 -8.85 21.28
C GLU A 573 -38.79 -8.67 19.82
N GLU A 574 -38.40 -7.58 19.18
CA GLU A 574 -38.69 -7.31 17.76
C GLU A 574 -37.71 -8.00 16.78
N GLN A 575 -36.81 -8.83 17.30
CA GLN A 575 -35.84 -9.54 16.47
C GLN A 575 -36.56 -10.52 15.53
N SER A 576 -36.25 -10.41 14.24
CA SER A 576 -36.80 -11.27 13.19
C SER A 576 -35.93 -12.51 12.97
N LYS A 577 -36.56 -13.61 12.55
CA LYS A 577 -35.86 -14.87 12.21
C LYS A 577 -34.85 -14.64 11.08
N SER A 578 -33.75 -15.38 11.11
CA SER A 578 -32.77 -15.43 10.02
C SER A 578 -33.41 -15.96 8.74
N LEU A 579 -33.11 -15.34 7.60
CA LEU A 579 -33.43 -15.91 6.28
C LEU A 579 -32.24 -16.72 5.75
N PRO A 580 -32.46 -17.66 4.82
CA PRO A 580 -31.39 -18.29 4.07
C PRO A 580 -30.54 -17.22 3.39
N VAL A 581 -29.21 -17.39 3.41
CA VAL A 581 -28.29 -16.50 2.69
C VAL A 581 -28.61 -16.60 1.19
N PRO A 582 -28.82 -15.48 0.49
CA PRO A 582 -29.08 -15.51 -0.95
C PRO A 582 -27.81 -15.99 -1.68
N VAL A 583 -27.81 -17.24 -2.13
CA VAL A 583 -26.75 -17.78 -2.99
C VAL A 583 -27.07 -17.39 -4.44
N GLU A 584 -26.41 -16.35 -4.95
CA GLU A 584 -26.44 -16.08 -6.40
C GLU A 584 -25.64 -17.17 -7.11
N ASN A 585 -26.35 -18.03 -7.86
CA ASN A 585 -25.71 -18.97 -8.79
C ASN A 585 -25.60 -18.29 -10.17
N PRO A 586 -24.41 -17.81 -10.59
CA PRO A 586 -24.24 -17.15 -11.88
C PRO A 586 -24.48 -18.09 -13.07
N PHE A 587 -24.56 -19.40 -12.83
CA PHE A 587 -24.83 -20.43 -13.84
C PHE A 587 -26.26 -20.97 -13.78
N LYS A 588 -27.18 -20.33 -13.03
CA LYS A 588 -28.57 -20.79 -12.94
C LYS A 588 -29.26 -20.87 -14.30
N GLU A 589 -28.91 -19.97 -15.21
CA GLU A 589 -29.45 -19.91 -16.58
C GLU A 589 -28.55 -20.59 -17.61
N ARG A 590 -27.50 -21.32 -17.18
CA ARG A 590 -26.59 -21.99 -18.10
C ARG A 590 -27.30 -23.15 -18.78
N VAL A 591 -27.32 -23.12 -20.11
CA VAL A 591 -27.74 -24.25 -20.94
C VAL A 591 -26.60 -25.28 -20.97
N SER A 592 -26.92 -26.57 -20.85
CA SER A 592 -25.93 -27.64 -20.93
C SER A 592 -25.27 -27.64 -22.31
N ASP A 593 -23.95 -27.48 -22.34
CA ASP A 593 -23.14 -27.44 -23.55
C ASP A 593 -21.75 -28.08 -23.31
N ASP A 594 -21.03 -28.35 -24.40
CA ASP A 594 -19.68 -28.93 -24.35
C ASP A 594 -18.59 -27.89 -24.04
N ARG A 595 -18.98 -26.67 -23.63
CA ARG A 595 -18.02 -25.58 -23.39
C ARG A 595 -17.37 -25.73 -22.02
N LEU A 596 -16.04 -25.73 -22.00
CA LEU A 596 -15.27 -25.71 -20.77
C LEU A 596 -15.02 -24.27 -20.34
N LEU A 597 -15.57 -23.88 -19.18
CA LEU A 597 -15.34 -22.58 -18.57
C LEU A 597 -14.28 -22.72 -17.47
N THR A 598 -13.10 -22.15 -17.69
CA THR A 598 -12.02 -22.11 -16.70
C THR A 598 -11.85 -20.69 -16.19
N HIS A 599 -12.14 -20.47 -14.90
CA HIS A 599 -11.79 -19.22 -14.24
C HIS A 599 -10.44 -19.40 -13.52
N TYR A 600 -9.40 -18.78 -14.08
CA TYR A 600 -8.06 -18.84 -13.51
C TYR A 600 -7.80 -17.64 -12.61
N ILE A 601 -7.69 -17.87 -11.30
CA ILE A 601 -7.42 -16.84 -10.30
C ILE A 601 -6.00 -17.06 -9.76
N SER A 602 -5.10 -16.13 -10.09
CA SER A 602 -3.75 -16.12 -9.50
C SER A 602 -3.75 -15.29 -8.22
N ILE A 603 -3.35 -15.87 -7.09
CA ILE A 603 -3.25 -15.17 -5.81
C ILE A 603 -1.79 -14.72 -5.62
N PRO A 604 -1.48 -13.41 -5.69
CA PRO A 604 -0.11 -12.95 -5.48
C PRO A 604 0.29 -13.09 -4.02
N SER A 605 1.51 -13.58 -3.78
CA SER A 605 2.08 -13.56 -2.43
C SER A 605 2.29 -12.12 -1.95
N ALA A 606 2.29 -11.90 -0.64
CA ALA A 606 2.50 -10.58 -0.04
C ALA A 606 3.93 -10.02 -0.28
N ALA A 607 4.85 -10.83 -0.80
CA ALA A 607 6.21 -10.41 -1.11
C ALA A 607 6.26 -9.45 -2.31
N SER A 608 7.32 -8.65 -2.42
CA SER A 608 7.53 -7.70 -3.52
C SER A 608 7.58 -8.34 -4.92
N PHE A 609 7.76 -9.66 -4.99
CA PHE A 609 7.79 -10.44 -6.23
C PHE A 609 6.48 -11.21 -6.49
N GLY A 610 5.54 -11.23 -5.54
CA GLY A 610 4.32 -12.05 -5.62
C GLY A 610 3.44 -11.73 -6.82
N ASN A 611 3.27 -10.45 -7.17
CA ASN A 611 2.51 -10.04 -8.34
C ASN A 611 3.15 -10.50 -9.66
N ALA A 612 4.49 -10.48 -9.73
CA ALA A 612 5.20 -10.93 -10.92
C ALA A 612 5.18 -12.46 -11.04
N ALA A 613 5.33 -13.17 -9.92
CA ALA A 613 5.18 -14.61 -9.88
C ALA A 613 3.76 -15.02 -10.30
N ALA A 614 2.73 -14.39 -9.74
CA ALA A 614 1.32 -14.62 -10.11
C ALA A 614 1.05 -14.33 -11.60
N TRP A 615 1.67 -13.29 -12.16
CA TRP A 615 1.56 -13.00 -13.59
C TRP A 615 2.21 -14.06 -14.48
N VAL A 616 3.44 -14.46 -14.13
CA VAL A 616 4.15 -15.52 -14.86
C VAL A 616 3.38 -16.82 -14.75
N ASP A 617 2.90 -17.15 -13.54
CA ASP A 617 2.06 -18.31 -13.26
C ASP A 617 0.80 -18.28 -14.14
N ARG A 618 0.04 -17.19 -14.10
CA ARG A 618 -1.16 -16.99 -14.92
C ARG A 618 -0.90 -17.21 -16.40
N ASN A 619 0.16 -16.67 -16.97
CA ASN A 619 0.39 -16.77 -18.41
C ASN A 619 1.03 -18.11 -18.80
N TRP A 620 1.96 -18.61 -18.00
CA TRP A 620 2.67 -19.85 -18.28
C TRP A 620 1.83 -21.08 -17.96
N HIS A 621 1.26 -21.16 -16.75
CA HIS A 621 0.47 -22.31 -16.33
C HIS A 621 -0.83 -22.40 -17.10
N LEU A 622 -1.53 -21.28 -17.35
CA LEU A 622 -2.74 -21.33 -18.17
C LEU A 622 -2.46 -21.82 -19.59
N LEU A 623 -1.34 -21.42 -20.21
CA LEU A 623 -0.98 -21.91 -21.54
C LEU A 623 -0.67 -23.41 -21.54
N ASN A 624 -0.01 -23.92 -20.48
CA ASN A 624 0.21 -25.36 -20.33
C ASN A 624 -1.08 -26.12 -20.02
N HIS A 625 -1.98 -25.54 -19.22
CA HIS A 625 -3.29 -26.10 -18.95
C HIS A 625 -4.14 -26.19 -20.23
N LEU A 626 -4.18 -25.14 -21.04
CA LEU A 626 -4.82 -25.16 -22.35
C LEU A 626 -4.22 -26.25 -23.25
N TYR A 627 -2.91 -26.46 -23.20
CA TYR A 627 -2.25 -27.55 -23.91
C TYR A 627 -2.70 -28.93 -23.41
N GLU A 628 -2.74 -29.15 -22.10
CA GLU A 628 -3.20 -30.41 -21.49
C GLU A 628 -4.66 -30.72 -21.84
N VAL A 629 -5.54 -29.71 -21.74
CA VAL A 629 -6.96 -29.84 -22.10
C VAL A 629 -7.14 -30.09 -23.61
N SER A 630 -6.24 -29.58 -24.45
CA SER A 630 -6.30 -29.80 -25.90
C SER A 630 -5.87 -31.22 -26.33
N GLN A 631 -5.07 -31.94 -25.53
CA GLN A 631 -4.53 -33.25 -25.91
C GLN A 631 -5.56 -34.38 -26.11
N PRO A 632 -6.54 -34.59 -25.20
CA PRO A 632 -7.48 -35.69 -25.34
C PRO A 632 -8.57 -35.45 -26.41
N LEU A 633 -8.64 -34.25 -26.99
CA LEU A 633 -9.68 -33.88 -27.94
C LEU A 633 -9.31 -34.36 -29.35
N LYS A 634 -10.22 -35.12 -29.99
CA LYS A 634 -10.08 -35.57 -31.38
C LYS A 634 -10.19 -34.41 -32.38
N SER A 635 -10.83 -33.31 -31.99
CA SER A 635 -10.99 -32.08 -32.77
C SER A 635 -10.13 -30.95 -32.21
N LYS A 636 -9.79 -29.97 -33.07
CA LYS A 636 -9.05 -28.78 -32.67
C LYS A 636 -9.87 -27.97 -31.66
N LEU A 637 -9.37 -27.80 -30.44
CA LEU A 637 -9.98 -26.95 -29.43
C LEU A 637 -9.92 -25.49 -29.86
N GLN A 638 -11.08 -24.84 -30.00
CA GLN A 638 -11.14 -23.40 -30.21
C GLN A 638 -11.08 -22.68 -28.87
N VAL A 639 -9.99 -21.95 -28.62
CA VAL A 639 -9.76 -21.25 -27.36
C VAL A 639 -10.11 -19.77 -27.53
N PHE A 640 -11.04 -19.28 -26.70
CA PHE A 640 -11.36 -17.86 -26.57
C PHE A 640 -10.85 -17.34 -25.22
N TRP A 641 -9.93 -16.39 -25.26
CA TRP A 641 -9.39 -15.74 -24.07
C TRP A 641 -10.06 -14.38 -23.88
N ILE A 642 -10.91 -14.24 -22.87
CA ILE A 642 -11.54 -12.96 -22.52
C ILE A 642 -10.56 -12.14 -21.67
N ASP A 643 -9.98 -11.12 -22.28
CA ASP A 643 -8.98 -10.23 -21.68
C ASP A 643 -9.62 -8.94 -21.15
N LEU A 644 -10.13 -9.03 -19.94
CA LEU A 644 -10.77 -7.90 -19.25
C LEU A 644 -9.81 -6.74 -18.92
N LEU A 645 -8.49 -6.92 -19.08
CA LEU A 645 -7.47 -5.93 -18.72
C LEU A 645 -6.79 -5.30 -19.93
N GLY A 646 -7.11 -5.73 -21.16
CA GLY A 646 -6.41 -5.30 -22.37
C GLY A 646 -4.91 -5.61 -22.33
N ASP A 647 -4.55 -6.74 -21.72
CA ASP A 647 -3.21 -7.32 -21.71
C ASP A 647 -2.77 -7.90 -23.08
N TYR A 648 -3.66 -8.09 -24.04
CA TYR A 648 -3.39 -8.83 -25.28
C TYR A 648 -4.09 -8.21 -26.50
N PRO A 649 -3.90 -6.91 -26.79
CA PRO A 649 -4.64 -6.26 -27.87
C PRO A 649 -4.09 -6.60 -29.28
N ASN A 650 -3.00 -7.36 -29.40
CA ASN A 650 -2.44 -7.84 -30.67
C ASN A 650 -1.33 -8.89 -30.45
N ASP A 651 -1.04 -9.64 -31.51
CA ASP A 651 -0.06 -10.73 -31.56
C ASP A 651 1.34 -10.31 -31.10
N GLN A 652 1.77 -9.08 -31.37
CA GLN A 652 3.11 -8.63 -30.98
C GLN A 652 3.22 -8.50 -29.46
N LEU A 653 2.21 -7.93 -28.80
CA LEU A 653 2.17 -7.83 -27.34
C LEU A 653 1.95 -9.20 -26.70
N VAL A 654 1.10 -10.04 -27.29
CA VAL A 654 0.92 -11.45 -26.89
C VAL A 654 2.26 -12.17 -26.86
N LYS A 655 2.99 -12.24 -27.99
CA LYS A 655 4.28 -12.93 -28.09
C LYS A 655 5.31 -12.41 -27.07
N ARG A 656 5.33 -11.10 -26.84
CA ARG A 656 6.26 -10.47 -25.88
C ARG A 656 5.91 -10.71 -24.42
N ARG A 657 4.62 -10.66 -24.05
CA ARG A 657 4.15 -10.79 -22.66
C ARG A 657 4.18 -12.25 -22.18
N PHE A 658 4.00 -13.22 -23.09
CA PHE A 658 4.25 -14.64 -22.79
C PHE A 658 5.73 -15.01 -22.73
N GLY A 659 6.60 -14.28 -23.46
CA GLY A 659 8.05 -14.40 -23.30
C GLY A 659 8.65 -15.75 -23.73
N LEU A 660 7.97 -16.53 -24.58
CA LEU A 660 8.43 -17.87 -24.99
C LEU A 660 9.83 -17.84 -25.62
N GLU A 661 10.15 -16.82 -26.42
CA GLU A 661 11.48 -16.65 -27.03
C GLU A 661 12.58 -16.46 -25.96
N PHE A 662 12.26 -15.74 -24.88
CA PHE A 662 13.19 -15.52 -23.78
C PHE A 662 13.46 -16.82 -23.03
N LEU A 663 12.41 -17.60 -22.72
CA LEU A 663 12.53 -18.91 -22.09
C LEU A 663 13.38 -19.87 -22.95
N LEU A 664 13.18 -19.86 -24.27
CA LEU A 664 13.97 -20.65 -25.21
C LEU A 664 15.45 -20.24 -25.19
N LYS A 665 15.74 -18.94 -25.29
CA LYS A 665 17.13 -18.40 -25.24
C LYS A 665 17.83 -18.75 -23.92
N LYS A 666 17.09 -18.79 -22.81
CA LYS A 666 17.59 -19.19 -21.49
C LYS A 666 17.67 -20.71 -21.29
N LYS A 667 17.31 -21.51 -22.30
CA LYS A 667 17.23 -22.98 -22.23
C LYS A 667 16.28 -23.48 -21.12
N GLN A 668 15.30 -22.67 -20.73
CA GLN A 668 14.27 -23.06 -19.77
C GLN A 668 13.17 -23.90 -20.42
N ILE A 669 13.06 -23.83 -21.75
CA ILE A 669 12.17 -24.67 -22.56
C ILE A 669 12.92 -25.22 -23.76
N THR A 670 12.49 -26.38 -24.26
CA THR A 670 13.06 -27.00 -25.47
C THR A 670 12.51 -26.33 -26.73
N LYS A 671 13.21 -26.49 -27.86
CA LYS A 671 12.74 -25.99 -29.16
C LYS A 671 11.37 -26.56 -29.53
N VAL A 672 11.17 -27.87 -29.30
CA VAL A 672 9.88 -28.55 -29.53
C VAL A 672 8.78 -27.95 -28.68
N ARG A 673 9.04 -27.68 -27.39
CA ARG A 673 8.06 -27.06 -26.49
C ARG A 673 7.75 -25.61 -26.90
N TYR A 674 8.76 -24.86 -27.33
CA TYR A 674 8.57 -23.52 -27.87
C TYR A 674 7.65 -23.51 -29.10
N GLU A 675 7.91 -24.38 -30.09
CA GLU A 675 7.09 -24.47 -31.31
C GLU A 675 5.63 -24.82 -30.99
N LYS A 676 5.42 -25.81 -30.11
CA LYS A 676 4.08 -26.21 -29.65
C LYS A 676 3.32 -25.08 -28.96
N LEU A 677 3.92 -24.45 -27.95
CA LEU A 677 3.28 -23.36 -27.21
C LEU A 677 3.05 -22.13 -28.09
N THR A 678 3.93 -21.87 -29.07
CA THR A 678 3.73 -20.79 -30.04
C THR A 678 2.52 -21.08 -30.92
N SER A 679 2.36 -22.30 -31.43
CA SER A 679 1.18 -22.69 -32.22
C SER A 679 -0.11 -22.54 -31.42
N LEU A 680 -0.13 -22.99 -30.16
CA LEU A 680 -1.31 -22.85 -29.29
C LEU A 680 -1.67 -21.38 -29.05
N LEU A 681 -0.67 -20.53 -28.86
CA LEU A 681 -0.85 -19.10 -28.67
C LEU A 681 -1.41 -18.42 -29.93
N GLU A 682 -0.97 -18.84 -31.11
CA GLU A 682 -1.46 -18.36 -32.41
C GLU A 682 -2.89 -18.84 -32.71
N ASP A 683 -3.26 -20.02 -32.20
CA ASP A 683 -4.62 -20.57 -32.31
C ASP A 683 -5.61 -20.00 -31.29
N THR A 684 -5.14 -19.24 -30.29
CA THR A 684 -5.97 -18.62 -29.26
C THR A 684 -6.54 -17.29 -29.74
N THR A 685 -7.87 -17.13 -29.68
CA THR A 685 -8.54 -15.86 -30.00
C THR A 685 -8.66 -15.00 -28.75
N PHE A 686 -7.94 -13.88 -28.70
CA PHE A 686 -8.01 -12.91 -27.60
C PHE A 686 -9.14 -11.90 -27.85
N LEU A 687 -10.12 -11.87 -26.95
CA LEU A 687 -11.27 -10.97 -26.96
C LEU A 687 -11.04 -9.85 -25.93
N ASN A 688 -11.06 -8.58 -26.36
CA ASN A 688 -10.82 -7.41 -25.50
C ASN A 688 -12.10 -6.64 -25.20
#